data_AF-A0A3C1H243-F1
#
_entry.id   AF-A0A3C1H243-F1
#
_cell.length_a   1.000
_cell.length_b   1.000
_cell.length_c   1.000
_cell.angle_alpha   90.00
_cell.angle_beta   90.00
_cell.angle_gamma   90.00
#
_symmetry.space_group_name_H-M   'P 1'
#
loop_
_entity.id
_entity.type
_entity.pdbx_description
1 polymer ?
#
loop_
_entity_poly.entity_id
_entity_poly.type
_entity_poly.pdbx_seq_one_letter_code
_entity_poly.pdbx_strand_id
1 'polypeptide(L)'
;MKMRIAALLTAAVTAAVMLPALPADAAEEYLVRDKWGYCRTAHYAESEHFVIFYGNDDRTGLVNDAFLKRNLDDYEKLWKCYGEFLGMENMNVDIYGKSTQKYKTNVYLTNTGLDQYAEGWAFMSAEDGYGIEIISPEAMQDDLTIAHEFGHVVTMQQKAWVDQSITGAWWEPLANWFREMYLLSDYYTGNTKTCWFEPYLRNMSLAYPHGRDYYEVWPFLVYLETNPDNLPGLGQFAVKRIISEAKPDELPFDTVTRLFGTDVQTVFGHFAKRMATFDFGAKAAYQQEFRNKLSSSPYYWNLFYTVPADSGSGWMQSPQWESPMQGGINVIPLSITGGQITAELRGLSDDANAAWQACIVTVGADGQAHYSELFGNGGSASVSASGAVQAYLTVSAMPETLYRVNAFDKEKDAPYLSADSRRRFPYEIRLDGADVQQSGGYSRGKGHIHSNGGGWVADTARVADSVYVGPDAMVLGNASVSGNVRITDHAVAAGDSVISENAVIADHAVVHGGGWVYVNGGWQSGKAEISGNAVISDSAVVSGMAKISGDAQVMQKAYVCDAVTVRDSAAVKGNAYVYGSAAFSGQAIADGDYANETAKQSGVSFGWLDEGGQHETAEGYIASYDFADSTVYWAKDHSTATNARQLRAEWAAERTSAKGVISFSGGDDCLLLDTGILHTNDIQISLAALWKGGGFDQKLLHIGDETAYISFTPCNSDGAAALTVTDGSRTEMLTAPALAKGEWSKITLQIIGGKGTLLINGQQADSRAISLTPNDILCASQADQAVIGRGFKGAVDYVDISRQAAAERQITYTGKEEAEETVPQKIRGDVNANGKFERADIDMMTDFLRTKGTLTDWQAGDFDENGLISAADFSLMKNAFAILNP
;
A
#
# COMPACT_ATOMS: atom_id res chain seq x y z
N MET A 1 -23.06 41.81 36.92
CA MET A 1 -22.67 43.23 37.17
C MET A 1 -21.18 43.33 36.86
N LYS A 2 -20.74 44.24 35.98
CA LYS A 2 -19.37 44.30 35.42
C LYS A 2 -18.28 44.31 36.50
N MET A 3 -17.23 43.50 36.32
CA MET A 3 -15.87 43.84 36.74
C MET A 3 -14.91 43.58 35.59
N ARG A 4 -14.46 44.68 34.95
CA ARG A 4 -13.32 44.69 34.03
C ARG A 4 -12.06 44.42 34.84
N ILE A 5 -11.28 43.41 34.49
CA ILE A 5 -9.89 43.28 34.93
C ILE A 5 -9.01 43.72 33.76
N ALA A 6 -8.57 44.98 33.79
CA ALA A 6 -7.57 45.50 32.86
C ALA A 6 -6.17 45.25 33.46
N ALA A 7 -5.29 44.57 32.73
CA ALA A 7 -3.89 44.44 33.10
C ALA A 7 -3.14 45.75 32.76
N LEU A 8 -2.65 46.45 33.78
CA LEU A 8 -1.89 47.70 33.66
C LEU A 8 -0.41 47.40 33.33
N LEU A 9 0.04 47.80 32.14
CA LEU A 9 1.46 47.93 31.80
C LEU A 9 2.05 49.18 32.48
N THR A 10 3.22 49.03 33.11
CA THR A 10 3.93 50.14 33.79
C THR A 10 4.86 50.83 32.79
N ALA A 11 4.58 52.09 32.43
CA ALA A 11 5.45 52.91 31.58
C ALA A 11 6.20 53.96 32.43
N ALA A 12 7.53 53.95 32.36
CA ALA A 12 8.40 54.95 32.94
C ALA A 12 8.40 56.24 32.10
N VAL A 13 8.31 57.38 32.79
CA VAL A 13 8.27 58.73 32.19
C VAL A 13 9.69 59.26 32.00
N THR A 14 10.02 59.72 30.79
CA THR A 14 11.05 60.75 30.56
C THR A 14 10.60 61.72 29.48
N ALA A 15 11.02 62.98 29.65
CA ALA A 15 10.36 64.21 29.21
C ALA A 15 10.42 64.55 27.71
N ALA A 16 9.48 65.42 27.33
CA ALA A 16 9.11 65.90 26.02
C ALA A 16 10.17 66.70 25.24
N VAL A 17 10.14 66.56 23.91
CA VAL A 17 10.42 67.64 22.95
C VAL A 17 9.28 67.65 21.92
N MET A 18 8.62 68.79 21.77
CA MET A 18 7.46 68.97 20.88
C MET A 18 7.87 69.06 19.41
N LEU A 19 7.21 68.27 18.57
CA LEU A 19 7.06 68.47 17.11
C LEU A 19 5.60 68.14 16.74
N PRO A 20 5.03 68.78 15.69
CA PRO A 20 3.59 68.80 15.47
C PRO A 20 3.05 67.42 15.07
N ALA A 21 1.96 67.04 15.74
CA ALA A 21 1.23 65.80 15.50
C ALA A 21 0.71 65.71 14.06
N LEU A 22 1.15 64.69 13.35
CA LEU A 22 0.37 64.08 12.28
C LEU A 22 -0.91 63.48 12.91
N PRO A 23 -2.05 63.42 12.19
CA PRO A 23 -3.25 62.83 12.74
C PRO A 23 -2.96 61.39 13.16
N ALA A 24 -3.15 61.09 14.44
CA ALA A 24 -3.17 59.72 14.94
C ALA A 24 -4.38 59.04 14.30
N ASP A 25 -4.13 57.98 13.54
CA ASP A 25 -5.18 57.05 13.14
C ASP A 25 -5.93 56.60 14.40
N ALA A 26 -7.26 56.72 14.39
CA ALA A 26 -8.09 56.17 15.44
C ALA A 26 -7.83 54.66 15.48
N ALA A 27 -7.36 54.14 16.62
CA ALA A 27 -7.18 52.70 16.81
C ALA A 27 -8.50 51.98 16.45
N GLU A 28 -8.43 51.01 15.54
CA GLU A 28 -9.60 50.21 15.15
C GLU A 28 -10.13 49.46 16.37
N GLU A 29 -11.29 49.86 16.90
CA GLU A 29 -11.88 49.22 18.07
C GLU A 29 -12.68 47.97 17.67
N TYR A 30 -12.17 46.79 18.00
CA TYR A 30 -12.87 45.51 17.84
C TYR A 30 -14.03 45.40 18.85
N LEU A 31 -15.27 45.32 18.36
CA LEU A 31 -16.46 45.22 19.20
C LEU A 31 -16.74 43.78 19.64
N VAL A 32 -17.42 43.62 20.78
CA VAL A 32 -17.97 42.32 21.21
C VAL A 32 -19.25 42.03 20.44
N ARG A 33 -19.36 40.86 19.82
CA ARG A 33 -20.56 40.41 19.11
C ARG A 33 -21.43 39.56 20.03
N ASP A 34 -22.44 40.15 20.65
CA ASP A 34 -23.30 39.45 21.62
C ASP A 34 -24.61 38.95 20.98
N LYS A 35 -24.51 37.90 20.15
CA LYS A 35 -25.66 37.33 19.42
C LYS A 35 -26.74 36.76 20.36
N TRP A 36 -26.32 36.21 21.50
CA TRP A 36 -27.17 35.47 22.43
C TRP A 36 -27.56 36.26 23.69
N GLY A 37 -27.08 37.49 23.84
CA GLY A 37 -27.37 38.33 25.01
C GLY A 37 -26.55 37.95 26.26
N TYR A 38 -25.49 37.18 26.11
CA TYR A 38 -24.60 36.68 27.17
C TYR A 38 -23.88 37.79 27.92
N CYS A 39 -23.71 38.99 27.35
CA CYS A 39 -23.21 40.12 28.12
C CYS A 39 -24.14 40.52 29.28
N ARG A 40 -25.40 40.04 29.28
CA ARG A 40 -26.40 40.27 30.34
C ARG A 40 -26.76 39.01 31.11
N THR A 41 -26.74 37.85 30.46
CA THR A 41 -27.25 36.58 31.02
C THR A 41 -26.15 35.62 31.48
N ALA A 42 -24.89 35.86 31.11
CA ALA A 42 -23.75 35.03 31.43
C ALA A 42 -22.52 35.90 31.79
N HIS A 43 -21.35 35.27 31.83
CA HIS A 43 -20.07 35.93 32.07
C HIS A 43 -19.23 36.00 30.79
N TYR A 44 -18.32 36.97 30.74
CA TYR A 44 -17.32 37.06 29.67
C TYR A 44 -16.01 37.67 30.16
N ALA A 45 -14.92 37.31 29.49
CA ALA A 45 -13.61 37.94 29.59
C ALA A 45 -13.12 38.30 28.18
N GLU A 46 -12.40 39.41 28.02
CA GLU A 46 -11.99 39.92 26.71
C GLU A 46 -10.52 40.33 26.69
N SER A 47 -9.90 40.18 25.53
CA SER A 47 -8.59 40.74 25.15
C SER A 47 -8.79 41.73 24.01
N GLU A 48 -7.77 42.04 23.20
CA GLU A 48 -7.90 42.98 22.08
C GLU A 48 -8.77 42.39 20.96
N HIS A 49 -8.48 41.15 20.55
CA HIS A 49 -9.09 40.47 19.41
C HIS A 49 -10.08 39.35 19.79
N PHE A 50 -10.20 39.00 21.07
CA PHE A 50 -11.00 37.85 21.51
C PHE A 50 -11.95 38.17 22.67
N VAL A 51 -13.03 37.41 22.76
CA VAL A 51 -13.94 37.39 23.90
C VAL A 51 -14.33 35.95 24.22
N ILE A 52 -14.11 35.53 25.47
CA ILE A 52 -14.52 34.23 25.99
C ILE A 52 -15.83 34.41 26.75
N PHE A 53 -16.89 33.72 26.34
CA PHE A 53 -18.17 33.63 27.05
C PHE A 53 -18.26 32.33 27.85
N TYR A 54 -18.78 32.40 29.07
CA TYR A 54 -19.00 31.22 29.93
C TYR A 54 -20.22 31.43 30.83
N GLY A 55 -20.93 30.34 31.11
CA GLY A 55 -22.17 30.36 31.88
C GLY A 55 -21.96 30.40 33.39
N ASN A 56 -23.05 30.23 34.13
CA ASN A 56 -23.07 30.31 35.60
C ASN A 56 -22.84 28.96 36.31
N ASP A 57 -22.64 27.86 35.56
CA ASP A 57 -22.54 26.48 36.06
C ASP A 57 -21.35 25.77 35.40
N ASP A 58 -20.12 26.13 35.80
CA ASP A 58 -18.90 25.43 35.36
C ASP A 58 -18.81 24.04 35.98
N ARG A 59 -19.11 23.01 35.16
CA ARG A 59 -19.06 21.60 35.54
C ARG A 59 -17.66 21.01 35.50
N THR A 60 -16.72 21.69 34.85
CA THR A 60 -15.31 21.27 34.79
C THR A 60 -14.52 21.70 36.03
N GLY A 61 -14.95 22.82 36.65
CA GLY A 61 -14.26 23.44 37.80
C GLY A 61 -12.94 24.14 37.43
N LEU A 62 -12.66 24.34 36.14
CA LEU A 62 -11.41 24.90 35.63
C LEU A 62 -11.49 26.42 35.42
N VAL A 63 -12.69 26.99 35.23
CA VAL A 63 -12.86 28.38 34.82
C VAL A 63 -12.66 29.33 35.99
N ASN A 64 -11.55 30.07 35.95
CA ASN A 64 -11.22 31.13 36.90
C ASN A 64 -10.39 32.24 36.21
N ASP A 65 -10.09 33.33 36.91
CA ASP A 65 -9.36 34.47 36.34
C ASP A 65 -7.99 34.10 35.74
N ALA A 66 -7.27 33.15 36.35
CA ALA A 66 -5.97 32.71 35.84
C ALA A 66 -6.12 31.89 34.56
N PHE A 67 -7.11 30.99 34.51
CA PHE A 67 -7.48 30.26 33.30
C PHE A 67 -7.86 31.21 32.16
N LEU A 68 -8.78 32.14 32.41
CA LEU A 68 -9.27 33.07 31.38
C LEU A 68 -8.13 33.96 30.85
N LYS A 69 -7.29 34.48 31.76
CA LYS A 69 -6.15 35.29 31.37
C LYS A 69 -5.14 34.51 30.53
N ARG A 70 -4.76 33.31 30.97
CA ARG A 70 -3.78 32.46 30.24
C ARG A 70 -4.26 32.18 28.82
N ASN A 71 -5.51 31.77 28.68
CA ASN A 71 -6.09 31.43 27.38
C ASN A 71 -6.23 32.65 26.45
N LEU A 72 -6.69 33.80 26.97
CA LEU A 72 -6.71 35.04 26.20
C LEU A 72 -5.31 35.47 25.76
N ASP A 73 -4.32 35.36 26.65
CA ASP A 73 -2.92 35.65 26.31
C ASP A 73 -2.40 34.69 25.21
N ASP A 74 -2.81 33.42 25.21
CA ASP A 74 -2.45 32.44 24.18
C ASP A 74 -3.13 32.73 22.84
N TYR A 75 -4.42 33.08 22.82
CA TYR A 75 -5.11 33.51 21.60
C TYR A 75 -4.49 34.75 20.97
N GLU A 76 -4.10 35.74 21.76
CA GLU A 76 -3.42 36.95 21.23
C GLU A 76 -2.06 36.62 20.62
N LYS A 77 -1.32 35.65 21.17
CA LYS A 77 -0.08 35.15 20.54
C LYS A 77 -0.37 34.48 19.21
N LEU A 78 -1.40 33.62 19.16
CA LEU A 78 -1.78 32.91 17.93
C LEU A 78 -2.26 33.88 16.85
N TRP A 79 -3.05 34.89 17.21
CA TRP A 79 -3.48 35.94 16.28
C TRP A 79 -2.29 36.66 15.64
N LYS A 80 -1.27 37.00 16.43
CA LYS A 80 -0.02 37.58 15.91
C LYS A 80 0.78 36.59 15.07
N CYS A 81 0.90 35.34 15.51
CA CYS A 81 1.57 34.31 14.74
C CYS A 81 0.90 34.11 13.35
N TYR A 82 -0.42 33.96 13.31
CA TYR A 82 -1.12 33.69 12.06
C TYR A 82 -1.24 34.94 11.18
N GLY A 83 -1.49 36.10 11.76
CA GLY A 83 -1.59 37.36 11.02
C GLY A 83 -0.24 37.92 10.57
N GLU A 84 0.73 38.04 11.47
CA GLU A 84 2.00 38.72 11.20
C GLU A 84 3.06 37.78 10.62
N PHE A 85 3.17 36.54 11.12
CA PHE A 85 4.19 35.59 10.66
C PHE A 85 3.75 34.78 9.43
N LEU A 86 2.50 34.29 9.40
CA LEU A 86 1.94 33.58 8.23
C LEU A 86 1.20 34.50 7.24
N GLY A 87 1.05 35.79 7.58
CA GLY A 87 0.46 36.78 6.70
C GLY A 87 -1.04 36.62 6.47
N MET A 88 -1.77 35.87 7.32
CA MET A 88 -3.19 35.63 7.13
C MET A 88 -3.99 36.94 7.19
N GLU A 89 -4.94 37.09 6.28
CA GLU A 89 -5.74 38.30 6.13
C GLU A 89 -7.19 38.06 6.59
N ASN A 90 -8.01 39.10 6.61
CA ASN A 90 -9.45 38.98 6.90
C ASN A 90 -9.80 38.30 8.24
N MET A 91 -8.88 38.31 9.21
CA MET A 91 -9.22 37.90 10.56
C MET A 91 -10.20 38.91 11.16
N ASN A 92 -11.17 38.42 11.94
CA ASN A 92 -12.17 39.22 12.65
C ASN A 92 -13.17 40.01 11.76
N VAL A 93 -13.27 39.70 10.46
CA VAL A 93 -14.25 40.31 9.54
C VAL A 93 -15.32 39.33 9.06
N ASP A 94 -16.39 39.88 8.49
CA ASP A 94 -17.43 39.12 7.79
C ASP A 94 -16.94 38.71 6.39
N ILE A 95 -16.79 37.40 6.16
CA ILE A 95 -16.29 36.85 4.90
C ILE A 95 -17.23 37.09 3.70
N TYR A 96 -18.51 37.37 3.97
CA TYR A 96 -19.51 37.66 2.94
C TYR A 96 -19.62 39.16 2.63
N GLY A 97 -18.90 40.01 3.36
CA GLY A 97 -18.84 41.46 3.13
C GLY A 97 -20.18 42.17 3.35
N LYS A 98 -21.10 41.60 4.14
CA LYS A 98 -22.36 42.25 4.54
C LYS A 98 -22.12 43.32 5.61
N SER A 99 -21.02 43.23 6.33
CA SER A 99 -20.57 44.20 7.34
C SER A 99 -19.10 44.55 7.17
N THR A 100 -18.76 45.83 7.34
CA THR A 100 -17.36 46.31 7.45
C THR A 100 -16.88 46.40 8.90
N GLN A 101 -17.75 46.15 9.88
CA GLN A 101 -17.40 46.18 11.30
C GLN A 101 -16.51 44.99 11.64
N LYS A 102 -15.37 45.26 12.28
CA LYS A 102 -14.53 44.22 12.89
C LYS A 102 -15.08 43.83 14.26
N TYR A 103 -15.17 42.54 14.54
CA TYR A 103 -15.60 42.02 15.84
C TYR A 103 -14.52 41.13 16.45
N LYS A 104 -14.44 41.13 17.78
CA LYS A 104 -13.64 40.13 18.50
C LYS A 104 -14.13 38.73 18.12
N THR A 105 -13.21 37.77 18.02
CA THR A 105 -13.55 36.36 17.83
C THR A 105 -14.21 35.87 19.11
N ASN A 106 -15.43 35.34 18.98
CA ASN A 106 -16.14 34.77 20.11
C ASN A 106 -15.64 33.34 20.36
N VAL A 107 -15.34 33.06 21.62
CA VAL A 107 -15.01 31.74 22.14
C VAL A 107 -16.08 31.38 23.17
N TYR A 108 -16.85 30.32 22.95
CA TYR A 108 -17.91 29.89 23.85
C TYR A 108 -17.48 28.65 24.63
N LEU A 109 -17.48 28.74 25.97
CA LEU A 109 -17.08 27.62 26.83
C LEU A 109 -18.23 26.63 27.03
N THR A 110 -18.09 25.43 26.47
CA THR A 110 -19.01 24.32 26.75
C THR A 110 -18.87 23.85 28.20
N ASN A 111 -19.85 23.09 28.71
CA ASN A 111 -19.86 22.59 30.09
C ASN A 111 -19.87 23.69 31.17
N THR A 112 -20.18 24.95 30.81
CA THR A 112 -20.26 26.08 31.75
C THR A 112 -21.68 26.59 32.00
N GLY A 113 -22.70 25.97 31.40
CA GLY A 113 -24.10 26.39 31.54
C GLY A 113 -24.54 27.46 30.54
N LEU A 114 -23.81 27.63 29.42
CA LEU A 114 -24.33 28.34 28.24
C LEU A 114 -25.42 27.49 27.57
N ASP A 115 -26.55 28.10 27.26
CA ASP A 115 -27.74 27.40 26.74
C ASP A 115 -27.60 27.00 25.26
N GLN A 116 -26.89 27.78 24.44
CA GLN A 116 -26.69 27.47 23.02
C GLN A 116 -25.57 26.44 22.79
N TYR A 117 -24.60 26.38 23.70
CA TYR A 117 -23.40 25.54 23.61
C TYR A 117 -23.19 24.79 24.91
N ALA A 118 -24.09 23.85 25.21
CA ALA A 118 -24.12 23.17 26.50
C ALA A 118 -22.94 22.19 26.67
N GLU A 119 -22.58 21.46 25.63
CA GLU A 119 -21.59 20.38 25.63
C GLU A 119 -20.78 20.35 24.33
N GLY A 120 -19.66 19.62 24.34
CA GLY A 120 -18.74 19.48 23.20
C GLY A 120 -17.28 19.68 23.61
N TRP A 121 -16.35 19.02 22.91
CA TRP A 121 -14.92 19.09 23.23
C TRP A 121 -14.26 20.35 22.67
N ALA A 122 -14.19 20.47 21.35
CA ALA A 122 -13.66 21.61 20.62
C ALA A 122 -14.13 21.52 19.16
N PHE A 123 -14.62 22.63 18.59
CA PHE A 123 -14.93 22.75 17.17
C PHE A 123 -15.16 24.22 16.79
N MET A 124 -15.05 24.50 15.49
CA MET A 124 -15.32 25.80 14.90
C MET A 124 -16.75 25.91 14.36
N SER A 125 -17.33 27.10 14.40
CA SER A 125 -18.59 27.43 13.71
C SER A 125 -18.56 28.87 13.17
N ALA A 126 -19.66 29.33 12.58
CA ALA A 126 -19.76 30.69 12.07
C ALA A 126 -21.07 31.35 12.46
N GLU A 127 -21.00 32.64 12.75
CA GLU A 127 -22.17 33.46 13.02
C GLU A 127 -22.06 34.76 12.21
N ASP A 128 -23.06 35.01 11.37
CA ASP A 128 -23.19 36.26 10.61
C ASP A 128 -21.98 36.57 9.70
N GLY A 129 -21.28 35.51 9.26
CA GLY A 129 -20.08 35.60 8.42
C GLY A 129 -18.75 35.70 9.19
N TYR A 130 -18.77 35.66 10.52
CA TYR A 130 -17.57 35.62 11.37
C TYR A 130 -17.36 34.22 11.90
N GLY A 131 -16.13 33.72 11.83
CA GLY A 131 -15.74 32.49 12.53
C GLY A 131 -15.81 32.66 14.05
N ILE A 132 -16.23 31.60 14.73
CA ILE A 132 -16.33 31.47 16.18
C ILE A 132 -15.76 30.12 16.61
N GLU A 133 -15.36 30.04 17.87
CA GLU A 133 -14.84 28.81 18.47
C GLU A 133 -15.75 28.36 19.61
N ILE A 134 -16.00 27.06 19.69
CA ILE A 134 -16.79 26.43 20.73
C ILE A 134 -15.91 25.35 21.34
N ILE A 135 -15.49 25.55 22.59
CA ILE A 135 -14.40 24.76 23.17
C ILE A 135 -14.62 24.54 24.66
N SER A 136 -14.30 23.35 25.15
CA SER A 136 -14.40 23.00 26.56
C SER A 136 -13.23 23.60 27.36
N PRO A 137 -13.43 23.97 28.63
CA PRO A 137 -12.34 24.38 29.50
C PRO A 137 -11.22 23.33 29.61
N GLU A 138 -11.56 22.05 29.45
CA GLU A 138 -10.62 20.93 29.50
C GLU A 138 -9.68 20.91 28.29
N ALA A 139 -10.22 21.12 27.08
CA ALA A 139 -9.45 21.23 25.83
C ALA A 139 -8.49 22.42 25.84
N MET A 140 -8.96 23.54 26.40
CA MET A 140 -8.17 24.76 26.53
C MET A 140 -6.97 24.63 27.49
N GLN A 141 -6.81 23.53 28.23
CA GLN A 141 -5.60 23.34 29.04
C GLN A 141 -4.34 23.14 28.19
N ASP A 142 -4.49 22.70 26.95
CA ASP A 142 -3.42 22.52 25.98
C ASP A 142 -3.41 23.68 24.96
N ASP A 143 -2.34 24.45 24.92
CA ASP A 143 -2.20 25.59 24.00
C ASP A 143 -2.10 25.15 22.53
N LEU A 144 -1.67 23.91 22.27
CA LEU A 144 -1.62 23.36 20.91
C LEU A 144 -2.99 22.95 20.38
N THR A 145 -3.89 22.53 21.26
CA THR A 145 -5.31 22.32 20.92
C THR A 145 -5.91 23.66 20.51
N ILE A 146 -5.68 24.74 21.27
CA ILE A 146 -6.15 26.09 20.89
C ILE A 146 -5.56 26.54 19.55
N ALA A 147 -4.28 26.26 19.30
CA ALA A 147 -3.64 26.60 18.03
C ALA A 147 -4.32 25.90 16.82
N HIS A 148 -4.68 24.64 16.98
CA HIS A 148 -5.40 23.86 15.98
C HIS A 148 -6.80 24.43 15.72
N GLU A 149 -7.60 24.61 16.77
CA GLU A 149 -8.99 25.07 16.66
C GLU A 149 -9.10 26.49 16.10
N PHE A 150 -8.24 27.40 16.56
CA PHE A 150 -8.18 28.75 15.99
C PHE A 150 -7.73 28.73 14.51
N GLY A 151 -6.93 27.73 14.11
CA GLY A 151 -6.58 27.49 12.71
C GLY A 151 -7.81 27.27 11.81
N HIS A 152 -8.86 26.60 12.30
CA HIS A 152 -10.12 26.47 11.57
C HIS A 152 -10.83 27.82 11.39
N VAL A 153 -10.84 28.67 12.44
CA VAL A 153 -11.43 30.02 12.38
C VAL A 153 -10.73 30.85 11.31
N VAL A 154 -9.39 30.82 11.28
CA VAL A 154 -8.60 31.57 10.29
C VAL A 154 -8.75 30.99 8.88
N THR A 155 -8.85 29.66 8.74
CA THR A 155 -9.16 28.98 7.46
C THR A 155 -10.46 29.50 6.87
N MET A 156 -11.54 29.52 7.68
CA MET A 156 -12.83 30.06 7.26
C MET A 156 -12.72 31.53 6.83
N GLN A 157 -11.94 32.32 7.57
CA GLN A 157 -11.72 33.73 7.29
C GLN A 157 -10.93 34.00 5.99
N GLN A 158 -10.17 33.02 5.47
CA GLN A 158 -9.56 33.13 4.14
C GLN A 158 -10.55 32.89 2.99
N LYS A 159 -11.75 32.38 3.30
CA LYS A 159 -12.93 32.26 2.43
C LYS A 159 -12.84 31.29 1.24
N ALA A 160 -11.72 31.19 0.52
CA ALA A 160 -11.70 30.51 -0.78
C ALA A 160 -12.02 29.00 -0.69
N TRP A 161 -11.78 28.39 0.47
CA TRP A 161 -12.09 26.98 0.74
C TRP A 161 -13.44 26.77 1.45
N VAL A 162 -14.20 27.83 1.70
CA VAL A 162 -15.57 27.78 2.24
C VAL A 162 -16.57 27.55 1.11
N ASP A 163 -17.66 26.83 1.40
CA ASP A 163 -18.74 26.51 0.45
C ASP A 163 -18.23 25.70 -0.78
N GLN A 164 -17.26 24.82 -0.57
CA GLN A 164 -16.64 23.96 -1.60
C GLN A 164 -16.93 22.48 -1.35
N SER A 165 -16.98 21.67 -2.41
CA SER A 165 -17.29 20.23 -2.31
C SER A 165 -16.07 19.31 -2.10
N ILE A 166 -14.84 19.81 -2.28
CA ILE A 166 -13.61 19.00 -2.34
C ILE A 166 -12.53 19.41 -1.33
N THR A 167 -12.73 20.53 -0.62
CA THR A 167 -11.75 21.02 0.35
C THR A 167 -11.98 20.47 1.75
N GLY A 168 -13.13 19.85 2.04
CA GLY A 168 -13.49 19.41 3.40
C GLY A 168 -12.43 18.52 4.06
N ALA A 169 -11.86 17.58 3.31
CA ALA A 169 -10.78 16.70 3.81
C ALA A 169 -9.47 17.44 4.12
N TRP A 170 -9.32 18.67 3.66
CA TRP A 170 -8.13 19.49 3.87
C TRP A 170 -8.22 20.43 5.09
N TRP A 171 -9.40 20.56 5.71
CA TRP A 171 -9.57 21.48 6.83
C TRP A 171 -8.83 21.04 8.09
N GLU A 172 -8.87 19.74 8.42
CA GLU A 172 -8.12 19.16 9.53
C GLU A 172 -6.59 19.24 9.33
N PRO A 173 -6.02 18.80 8.19
CA PRO A 173 -4.58 18.94 7.97
C PRO A 173 -4.15 20.42 7.88
N LEU A 174 -5.01 21.33 7.44
CA LEU A 174 -4.71 22.76 7.49
C LEU A 174 -4.66 23.30 8.93
N ALA A 175 -5.56 22.87 9.81
CA ALA A 175 -5.50 23.20 11.23
C ALA A 175 -4.25 22.61 11.90
N ASN A 176 -3.85 21.39 11.56
CA ASN A 176 -2.56 20.83 11.98
C ASN A 176 -1.36 21.57 11.41
N TRP A 177 -1.44 22.08 10.17
CA TRP A 177 -0.42 22.93 9.60
C TRP A 177 -0.29 24.25 10.38
N PHE A 178 -1.39 24.91 10.74
CA PHE A 178 -1.37 26.10 11.60
C PHE A 178 -0.69 25.82 12.94
N ARG A 179 -1.07 24.72 13.60
CA ARG A 179 -0.45 24.24 14.83
C ARG A 179 1.06 24.00 14.65
N GLU A 180 1.46 23.34 13.55
CA GLU A 180 2.88 23.05 13.29
C GLU A 180 3.68 24.33 12.99
N MET A 181 3.10 25.27 12.26
CA MET A 181 3.73 26.57 12.02
C MET A 181 3.87 27.39 13.30
N TYR A 182 2.91 27.30 14.23
CA TYR A 182 3.05 27.88 15.56
C TYR A 182 4.20 27.25 16.35
N LEU A 183 4.29 25.90 16.36
CA LEU A 183 5.40 25.15 16.99
C LEU A 183 6.78 25.54 16.44
N LEU A 184 6.86 25.87 15.16
CA LEU A 184 8.08 26.28 14.47
C LEU A 184 8.42 27.77 14.62
N SER A 185 7.50 28.57 15.14
CA SER A 185 7.66 30.02 15.29
C SER A 185 8.27 30.40 16.63
N ASP A 186 8.83 31.61 16.71
CA ASP A 186 9.31 32.20 17.97
C ASP A 186 8.18 32.52 18.98
N TYR A 187 6.91 32.37 18.59
CA TYR A 187 5.76 32.59 19.47
C TYR A 187 5.51 31.40 20.41
N TYR A 188 5.91 30.18 20.03
CA TYR A 188 5.73 29.00 20.87
C TYR A 188 6.89 28.83 21.85
N THR A 189 6.56 28.70 23.14
CA THR A 189 7.55 28.60 24.22
C THR A 189 7.52 27.25 24.95
N GLY A 190 6.73 26.30 24.46
CA GLY A 190 6.59 24.98 25.07
C GLY A 190 7.66 23.96 24.62
N ASN A 191 7.50 22.75 25.14
CA ASN A 191 8.48 21.67 24.98
C ASN A 191 8.18 20.71 23.82
N THR A 192 6.92 20.63 23.36
CA THR A 192 6.53 19.81 22.21
C THR A 192 7.21 20.34 20.95
N LYS A 193 7.61 19.45 20.03
CA LYS A 193 8.39 19.84 18.84
C LYS A 193 7.75 19.48 17.50
N THR A 194 6.63 18.75 17.51
CA THR A 194 5.82 18.44 16.31
C THR A 194 4.45 17.86 16.71
N CYS A 195 3.45 17.95 15.84
CA CYS A 195 2.17 17.25 15.96
C CYS A 195 2.21 15.76 15.56
N TRP A 196 3.26 15.30 14.88
CA TRP A 196 3.46 13.91 14.39
C TRP A 196 2.38 13.41 13.40
N PHE A 197 2.73 12.50 12.49
CA PHE A 197 1.89 12.12 11.34
C PHE A 197 1.95 10.62 10.99
N GLU A 198 2.05 9.75 11.98
CA GLU A 198 2.19 8.31 11.76
C GLU A 198 1.02 7.61 11.03
N PRO A 199 -0.26 7.99 11.24
CA PRO A 199 -1.34 7.47 10.41
C PRO A 199 -1.10 7.66 8.92
N TYR A 200 -0.57 8.83 8.49
CA TYR A 200 -0.15 9.04 7.11
C TYR A 200 1.00 8.13 6.71
N LEU A 201 2.03 7.95 7.56
CA LEU A 201 3.14 7.03 7.28
C LEU A 201 2.70 5.59 7.01
N ARG A 202 1.69 5.07 7.73
CA ARG A 202 1.13 3.74 7.48
C ARG A 202 0.33 3.64 6.18
N ASN A 203 -0.20 4.77 5.71
CA ASN A 203 -1.14 4.84 4.62
C ASN A 203 -0.55 5.51 3.37
N MET A 204 0.76 5.76 3.32
CA MET A 204 1.39 6.57 2.27
C MET A 204 1.06 6.11 0.85
N SER A 205 0.80 4.83 0.61
CA SER A 205 0.41 4.33 -0.72
C SER A 205 -1.02 4.71 -1.17
N LEU A 206 -1.88 5.17 -0.27
CA LEU A 206 -3.28 5.52 -0.56
C LEU A 206 -3.37 6.90 -1.23
N ALA A 207 -4.56 7.25 -1.70
CA ALA A 207 -4.80 8.53 -2.35
C ALA A 207 -4.50 9.71 -1.41
N TYR A 208 -4.04 10.84 -1.92
CA TYR A 208 -3.69 11.99 -1.08
C TYR A 208 -4.71 13.14 -1.26
N PRO A 209 -5.55 13.46 -0.25
CA PRO A 209 -5.78 12.74 1.01
C PRO A 209 -6.69 11.53 0.87
N HIS A 210 -6.60 10.60 1.81
CA HIS A 210 -7.49 9.45 1.96
C HIS A 210 -8.28 9.56 3.27
N GLY A 211 -9.47 8.95 3.35
CA GLY A 211 -10.27 8.96 4.58
C GLY A 211 -9.56 8.39 5.82
N ARG A 212 -8.46 7.65 5.64
CA ARG A 212 -7.69 6.99 6.72
C ARG A 212 -6.58 7.84 7.32
N ASP A 213 -6.21 8.92 6.64
CA ASP A 213 -5.04 9.73 6.99
C ASP A 213 -5.20 11.22 6.72
N TYR A 214 -6.39 11.67 6.27
CA TYR A 214 -6.60 13.07 5.90
C TYR A 214 -6.21 14.03 7.03
N TYR A 215 -6.39 13.67 8.30
CA TYR A 215 -5.98 14.49 9.44
C TYR A 215 -4.45 14.74 9.48
N GLU A 216 -3.66 13.79 8.99
CA GLU A 216 -2.19 13.76 9.05
C GLU A 216 -1.50 14.12 7.73
N VAL A 217 -2.22 14.54 6.68
CA VAL A 217 -1.63 14.97 5.40
C VAL A 217 -1.10 16.42 5.39
N TRP A 218 -0.92 17.02 6.56
CA TRP A 218 -0.35 18.36 6.70
C TRP A 218 1.15 18.49 6.30
N PRO A 219 2.00 17.44 6.27
CA PRO A 219 3.41 17.58 5.90
C PRO A 219 3.63 18.17 4.49
N PHE A 220 2.74 17.91 3.54
CA PHE A 220 2.80 18.54 2.21
C PHE A 220 2.64 20.06 2.30
N LEU A 221 1.73 20.55 3.16
CA LEU A 221 1.55 22.00 3.36
C LEU A 221 2.81 22.63 3.97
N VAL A 222 3.48 21.94 4.91
CA VAL A 222 4.77 22.39 5.46
C VAL A 222 5.86 22.37 4.39
N TYR A 223 5.89 21.38 3.50
CA TYR A 223 6.82 21.33 2.39
C TYR A 223 6.63 22.51 1.43
N LEU A 224 5.39 22.86 1.06
CA LEU A 224 5.09 24.01 0.21
C LEU A 224 5.56 25.33 0.85
N GLU A 225 5.38 25.45 2.16
CA GLU A 225 5.73 26.63 2.94
C GLU A 225 7.25 26.80 3.12
N THR A 226 7.94 25.68 3.38
CA THR A 226 9.41 25.67 3.65
C THR A 226 10.25 25.62 2.38
N ASN A 227 9.69 25.11 1.28
CA ASN A 227 10.28 25.04 -0.06
C ASN A 227 11.76 24.59 -0.07
N PRO A 228 12.10 23.42 0.50
CA PRO A 228 13.49 22.97 0.66
C PRO A 228 14.21 22.72 -0.68
N ASP A 229 13.46 22.59 -1.77
CA ASP A 229 13.97 22.39 -3.14
C ASP A 229 14.05 23.71 -3.95
N ASN A 230 13.71 24.86 -3.35
CA ASN A 230 13.74 26.18 -3.99
C ASN A 230 12.92 26.24 -5.29
N LEU A 231 11.77 25.58 -5.32
CA LEU A 231 10.87 25.60 -6.47
C LEU A 231 10.28 27.01 -6.66
N PRO A 232 10.19 27.52 -7.90
CA PRO A 232 9.66 28.85 -8.17
C PRO A 232 8.24 29.04 -7.59
N GLY A 233 8.02 30.18 -6.93
CA GLY A 233 6.71 30.58 -6.42
C GLY A 233 6.31 30.02 -5.05
N LEU A 234 6.92 28.91 -4.59
CA LEU A 234 6.69 28.35 -3.25
C LEU A 234 7.50 29.10 -2.16
N GLY A 235 7.14 28.92 -0.89
CA GLY A 235 7.78 29.60 0.27
C GLY A 235 6.77 30.18 1.27
N GLN A 236 7.21 31.18 2.05
CA GLN A 236 6.58 31.78 3.26
C GLN A 236 5.11 32.25 3.15
N PHE A 237 4.44 32.11 2.01
CA PHE A 237 3.00 32.41 1.89
C PHE A 237 2.29 31.44 0.96
N ALA A 238 2.89 30.30 0.62
CA ALA A 238 2.34 29.37 -0.34
C ALA A 238 0.97 28.86 0.13
N VAL A 239 0.87 28.42 1.39
CA VAL A 239 -0.39 27.90 1.92
C VAL A 239 -1.44 29.00 2.04
N LYS A 240 -1.08 30.19 2.51
CA LYS A 240 -1.97 31.37 2.50
C LYS A 240 -2.58 31.59 1.12
N ARG A 241 -1.76 31.66 0.07
CA ARG A 241 -2.24 31.92 -1.29
C ARG A 241 -3.19 30.83 -1.78
N ILE A 242 -2.93 29.56 -1.45
CA ILE A 242 -3.82 28.45 -1.79
C ILE A 242 -5.21 28.66 -1.18
N ILE A 243 -5.29 28.99 0.12
CA ILE A 243 -6.56 29.07 0.84
C ILE A 243 -7.29 30.41 0.67
N SER A 244 -6.64 31.43 0.10
CA SER A 244 -7.22 32.75 -0.20
C SER A 244 -7.51 32.98 -1.68
N GLU A 245 -6.80 32.31 -2.60
CA GLU A 245 -6.90 32.55 -4.05
C GLU A 245 -7.45 31.35 -4.85
N ALA A 246 -7.85 30.26 -4.20
CA ALA A 246 -8.52 29.13 -4.87
C ALA A 246 -9.80 29.59 -5.58
N LYS A 247 -10.08 29.00 -6.75
CA LYS A 247 -11.35 29.21 -7.45
C LYS A 247 -12.42 28.26 -6.89
N PRO A 248 -13.72 28.59 -7.07
CA PRO A 248 -14.79 27.67 -6.71
C PRO A 248 -14.61 26.29 -7.36
N ASP A 249 -14.69 25.25 -6.55
CA ASP A 249 -14.54 23.82 -6.82
C ASP A 249 -13.23 23.44 -7.54
N GLU A 250 -12.17 24.24 -7.36
CA GLU A 250 -10.82 23.93 -7.84
C GLU A 250 -10.10 22.96 -6.90
N LEU A 251 -9.50 21.89 -7.45
CA LEU A 251 -8.75 20.93 -6.65
C LEU A 251 -7.53 21.62 -6.01
N PRO A 252 -7.18 21.28 -4.75
CA PRO A 252 -6.00 21.86 -4.10
C PRO A 252 -4.71 21.68 -4.92
N PHE A 253 -4.53 20.54 -5.57
CA PHE A 253 -3.38 20.30 -6.45
C PHE A 253 -3.41 21.14 -7.74
N ASP A 254 -4.59 21.37 -8.33
CA ASP A 254 -4.73 22.28 -9.48
C ASP A 254 -4.44 23.73 -9.06
N THR A 255 -4.84 24.11 -7.86
CA THR A 255 -4.57 25.42 -7.25
C THR A 255 -3.05 25.65 -7.13
N VAL A 256 -2.30 24.65 -6.65
CA VAL A 256 -0.82 24.71 -6.58
C VAL A 256 -0.22 24.97 -7.97
N THR A 257 -0.59 24.17 -8.97
CA THR A 257 -0.09 24.33 -10.34
C THR A 257 -0.38 25.73 -10.88
N ARG A 258 -1.62 26.20 -10.73
CA ARG A 258 -2.05 27.51 -11.23
C ARG A 258 -1.33 28.68 -10.55
N LEU A 259 -1.15 28.63 -9.23
CA LEU A 259 -0.63 29.77 -8.45
C LEU A 259 0.89 29.93 -8.53
N PHE A 260 1.61 28.83 -8.72
CA PHE A 260 3.07 28.80 -8.59
C PHE A 260 3.79 28.46 -9.90
N GLY A 261 3.07 27.95 -10.92
CA GLY A 261 3.60 27.75 -12.28
C GLY A 261 4.51 26.54 -12.45
N THR A 262 4.82 25.80 -11.38
CA THR A 262 5.39 24.45 -11.43
C THR A 262 4.24 23.45 -11.37
N ASP A 263 4.25 22.45 -12.24
CA ASP A 263 3.24 21.40 -12.22
C ASP A 263 3.28 20.63 -10.91
N VAL A 264 2.10 20.28 -10.40
CA VAL A 264 1.96 19.61 -9.11
C VAL A 264 2.58 18.21 -9.10
N GLN A 265 2.69 17.54 -10.25
CA GLN A 265 3.40 16.27 -10.39
C GLN A 265 4.86 16.44 -9.95
N THR A 266 5.55 17.46 -10.47
CA THR A 266 6.94 17.80 -10.09
C THR A 266 7.04 18.25 -8.63
N VAL A 267 6.14 19.12 -8.17
CA VAL A 267 6.11 19.58 -6.76
C VAL A 267 5.96 18.39 -5.81
N PHE A 268 5.04 17.47 -6.12
CA PHE A 268 4.77 16.30 -5.30
C PHE A 268 5.87 15.24 -5.38
N GLY A 269 6.52 15.07 -6.54
CA GLY A 269 7.71 14.22 -6.66
C GLY A 269 8.87 14.69 -5.78
N HIS A 270 9.07 16.02 -5.68
CA HIS A 270 10.03 16.58 -4.74
C HIS A 270 9.58 16.47 -3.28
N PHE A 271 8.29 16.61 -2.96
CA PHE A 271 7.79 16.28 -1.63
C PHE A 271 8.06 14.80 -1.28
N ALA A 272 7.79 13.88 -2.21
CA ALA A 272 7.93 12.45 -2.01
C ALA A 272 9.38 12.03 -1.68
N LYS A 273 10.38 12.57 -2.39
CA LYS A 273 11.80 12.29 -2.07
C LYS A 273 12.19 12.80 -0.68
N ARG A 274 11.58 13.88 -0.19
CA ARG A 274 11.85 14.43 1.15
C ARG A 274 11.23 13.58 2.26
N MET A 275 10.13 12.87 1.97
CA MET A 275 9.50 11.95 2.91
C MET A 275 10.37 10.74 3.27
N ALA A 276 11.36 10.36 2.45
CA ALA A 276 12.29 9.28 2.78
C ALA A 276 13.12 9.55 4.04
N THR A 277 13.37 10.83 4.35
CA THR A 277 14.26 11.26 5.45
C THR A 277 13.69 12.39 6.31
N PHE A 278 12.48 12.86 6.00
CA PHE A 278 11.81 14.01 6.60
C PHE A 278 12.66 15.30 6.52
N ASP A 279 13.38 15.50 5.42
CA ASP A 279 14.32 16.62 5.22
C ASP A 279 13.61 17.93 4.81
N PHE A 280 12.69 18.39 5.68
CA PHE A 280 11.91 19.61 5.53
C PHE A 280 11.37 20.05 6.91
N GLY A 281 10.90 21.29 7.03
CA GLY A 281 10.27 21.80 8.26
C GLY A 281 11.06 21.48 9.55
N ALA A 282 10.37 20.91 10.54
CA ALA A 282 10.95 20.50 11.83
C ALA A 282 11.79 19.20 11.75
N LYS A 283 12.64 19.04 10.72
CA LYS A 283 13.42 17.82 10.39
C LYS A 283 13.86 17.01 11.61
N ALA A 284 14.57 17.63 12.56
CA ALA A 284 15.12 16.94 13.71
C ALA A 284 14.03 16.31 14.61
N ALA A 285 12.89 16.99 14.78
CA ALA A 285 11.74 16.50 15.54
C ALA A 285 11.06 15.33 14.83
N TYR A 286 10.79 15.45 13.52
CA TYR A 286 10.20 14.37 12.72
C TYR A 286 11.05 13.11 12.75
N GLN A 287 12.36 13.26 12.53
CA GLN A 287 13.29 12.14 12.57
C GLN A 287 13.40 11.52 13.97
N GLN A 288 13.28 12.31 15.04
CA GLN A 288 13.28 11.79 16.40
C GLN A 288 12.01 10.97 16.69
N GLU A 289 10.83 11.49 16.35
CA GLU A 289 9.57 10.75 16.53
C GLU A 289 9.54 9.46 15.68
N PHE A 290 10.04 9.52 14.45
CA PHE A 290 10.17 8.34 13.61
C PHE A 290 11.08 7.27 14.25
N ARG A 291 12.25 7.66 14.77
CA ARG A 291 13.15 6.74 15.49
C ARG A 291 12.49 6.19 16.76
N ASN A 292 11.80 7.03 17.53
CA ASN A 292 11.07 6.61 18.73
C ASN A 292 10.04 5.53 18.35
N LYS A 293 9.26 5.77 17.30
CA LYS A 293 8.21 4.87 16.84
C LYS A 293 8.74 3.53 16.35
N LEU A 294 9.79 3.54 15.52
CA LEU A 294 10.46 2.31 15.10
C LEU A 294 11.08 1.55 16.28
N SER A 295 11.63 2.27 17.27
CA SER A 295 12.22 1.64 18.46
C SER A 295 11.18 1.04 19.41
N SER A 296 9.98 1.64 19.51
CA SER A 296 8.92 1.14 20.39
C SER A 296 8.26 -0.12 19.83
N SER A 297 8.10 -0.17 18.51
CA SER A 297 7.39 -1.24 17.79
C SER A 297 8.08 -1.48 16.44
N PRO A 298 9.08 -2.39 16.39
CA PRO A 298 9.90 -2.59 15.20
C PRO A 298 9.13 -3.00 13.94
N TYR A 299 7.95 -3.60 14.09
CA TYR A 299 7.06 -3.95 12.97
C TYR A 299 6.55 -2.73 12.17
N TYR A 300 6.70 -1.50 12.68
CA TYR A 300 6.40 -0.30 11.89
C TYR A 300 7.28 -0.18 10.64
N TRP A 301 8.45 -0.82 10.61
CA TRP A 301 9.24 -0.93 9.38
C TRP A 301 8.42 -1.57 8.26
N ASN A 302 7.75 -2.70 8.56
CA ASN A 302 6.87 -3.40 7.62
C ASN A 302 5.64 -2.59 7.25
N LEU A 303 5.19 -1.63 8.07
CA LEU A 303 4.03 -0.79 7.76
C LEU A 303 4.39 0.46 6.95
N PHE A 304 5.65 0.93 7.00
CA PHE A 304 6.07 2.18 6.35
C PHE A 304 6.79 1.98 5.03
N TYR A 305 7.48 0.86 4.86
CA TYR A 305 8.33 0.62 3.69
C TYR A 305 7.74 -0.42 2.76
N THR A 306 8.07 -0.27 1.47
CA THR A 306 7.67 -1.18 0.40
C THR A 306 8.86 -2.03 -0.02
N VAL A 307 8.63 -3.33 -0.21
CA VAL A 307 9.63 -4.29 -0.68
C VAL A 307 9.19 -4.83 -2.05
N PRO A 308 9.71 -4.28 -3.17
CA PRO A 308 9.51 -4.84 -4.49
C PRO A 308 10.19 -6.19 -4.64
N ALA A 309 9.62 -7.08 -5.45
CA ALA A 309 10.13 -8.43 -5.68
C ALA A 309 10.28 -8.73 -7.18
N ASP A 310 11.34 -9.45 -7.56
CA ASP A 310 11.52 -9.94 -8.93
C ASP A 310 10.91 -11.33 -9.10
N SER A 311 10.12 -11.52 -10.15
CA SER A 311 9.50 -12.80 -10.52
C SER A 311 10.33 -13.59 -11.56
N GLY A 312 11.61 -13.25 -11.71
CA GLY A 312 12.56 -13.89 -12.64
C GLY A 312 12.75 -13.15 -13.96
N SER A 313 12.34 -11.88 -14.03
CA SER A 313 12.42 -11.05 -15.24
C SER A 313 13.63 -10.10 -15.25
N GLY A 314 14.34 -9.97 -14.13
CA GLY A 314 15.36 -8.94 -13.91
C GLY A 314 14.78 -7.56 -13.58
N TRP A 315 13.46 -7.48 -13.38
CA TRP A 315 12.73 -6.29 -12.94
C TRP A 315 11.96 -6.61 -11.67
N MET A 316 12.14 -5.80 -10.63
CA MET A 316 11.42 -5.93 -9.38
C MET A 316 10.10 -5.18 -9.47
N GLN A 317 8.99 -5.87 -9.26
CA GLN A 317 7.64 -5.32 -9.33
C GLN A 317 7.21 -4.78 -7.97
N SER A 318 6.51 -3.66 -7.95
CA SER A 318 5.80 -3.20 -6.76
C SER A 318 4.68 -4.19 -6.38
N PRO A 319 4.44 -4.45 -5.09
CA PRO A 319 3.27 -5.20 -4.67
C PRO A 319 1.99 -4.46 -5.09
N GLN A 320 0.99 -5.17 -5.64
CA GLN A 320 -0.20 -4.54 -6.22
C GLN A 320 -1.00 -3.74 -5.19
N TRP A 321 -1.16 -4.32 -4.00
CA TRP A 321 -1.87 -3.70 -2.89
C TRP A 321 -1.16 -2.45 -2.38
N GLU A 322 0.18 -2.39 -2.39
CA GLU A 322 0.96 -1.22 -1.97
C GLU A 322 1.28 -0.23 -3.07
N SER A 323 0.95 -0.54 -4.33
CA SER A 323 1.24 0.37 -5.43
C SER A 323 0.54 1.71 -5.18
N PRO A 324 1.18 2.85 -5.46
CA PRO A 324 0.64 4.15 -5.07
C PRO A 324 -0.66 4.44 -5.83
N MET A 325 -1.66 4.96 -5.13
CA MET A 325 -2.79 5.68 -5.74
C MET A 325 -2.35 7.11 -6.10
N GLN A 326 -3.25 7.95 -6.64
CA GLN A 326 -2.93 9.36 -6.92
C GLN A 326 -2.46 10.10 -5.65
N GLY A 327 -1.24 10.63 -5.68
CA GLY A 327 -0.59 11.27 -4.53
C GLY A 327 -0.03 10.28 -3.50
N GLY A 328 -0.13 8.97 -3.75
CA GLY A 328 0.48 7.95 -2.92
C GLY A 328 1.99 7.88 -3.14
N ILE A 329 2.74 7.46 -2.11
CA ILE A 329 4.19 7.32 -2.08
C ILE A 329 4.56 5.92 -1.60
N ASN A 330 5.49 5.29 -2.31
CA ASN A 330 6.28 4.19 -1.78
C ASN A 330 7.69 4.69 -1.43
N VAL A 331 8.21 4.23 -0.30
CA VAL A 331 9.60 4.41 0.11
C VAL A 331 10.24 3.03 0.20
N ILE A 332 11.30 2.81 -0.58
CA ILE A 332 11.99 1.53 -0.72
C ILE A 332 13.40 1.71 -0.15
N PRO A 333 13.71 1.17 1.05
CA PRO A 333 15.05 1.21 1.61
C PRO A 333 16.03 0.35 0.79
N LEU A 334 17.24 0.85 0.61
CA LEU A 334 18.25 0.22 -0.25
C LEU A 334 19.53 -0.10 0.54
N SER A 335 20.10 -1.27 0.27
CA SER A 335 21.44 -1.66 0.68
C SER A 335 22.45 -1.23 -0.40
N ILE A 336 23.39 -0.36 -0.04
CA ILE A 336 24.38 0.19 -0.98
C ILE A 336 25.42 -0.88 -1.32
N THR A 337 25.60 -1.19 -2.60
CA THR A 337 26.59 -2.18 -3.09
C THR A 337 27.65 -1.60 -4.01
N GLY A 338 27.42 -0.39 -4.54
CA GLY A 338 28.33 0.33 -5.43
C GLY A 338 28.58 1.79 -5.03
N GLY A 339 29.54 2.43 -5.68
CA GLY A 339 29.86 3.86 -5.45
C GLY A 339 28.88 4.85 -6.11
N GLN A 340 28.02 4.35 -6.98
CA GLN A 340 26.93 5.07 -7.64
C GLN A 340 25.72 4.13 -7.65
N ILE A 341 24.53 4.69 -7.41
CA ILE A 341 23.27 3.96 -7.55
C ILE A 341 22.57 4.48 -8.79
N THR A 342 22.07 3.56 -9.61
CA THR A 342 21.21 3.85 -10.76
C THR A 342 19.89 3.11 -10.59
N ALA A 343 18.80 3.77 -10.94
CA ALA A 343 17.47 3.19 -10.94
C ALA A 343 16.78 3.48 -12.28
N GLU A 344 16.11 2.46 -12.82
CA GLU A 344 15.21 2.56 -13.96
C GLU A 344 13.78 2.26 -13.51
N LEU A 345 12.79 2.91 -14.12
CA LEU A 345 11.38 2.69 -13.80
C LEU A 345 10.57 2.45 -15.08
N ARG A 346 9.69 1.45 -15.04
CA ARG A 346 8.62 1.27 -16.04
C ARG A 346 7.27 1.09 -15.36
N GLY A 347 6.28 1.78 -15.90
CA GLY A 347 4.90 1.74 -15.43
C GLY A 347 4.16 0.50 -15.91
N LEU A 348 3.31 -0.05 -15.05
CA LEU A 348 2.50 -1.23 -15.32
C LEU A 348 1.02 -0.88 -15.22
N SER A 349 0.53 -0.03 -16.12
CA SER A 349 -0.85 0.43 -16.10
C SER A 349 -1.46 0.33 -17.50
N ASP A 350 -2.69 -0.17 -17.56
CA ASP A 350 -3.53 -0.12 -18.78
C ASP A 350 -4.15 1.27 -19.01
N ASP A 351 -3.99 2.17 -18.03
CA ASP A 351 -4.44 3.56 -18.12
C ASP A 351 -3.34 4.45 -18.71
N ALA A 352 -3.63 5.06 -19.86
CA ALA A 352 -2.72 5.96 -20.57
C ALA A 352 -2.45 7.27 -19.81
N ASN A 353 -3.28 7.61 -18.81
CA ASN A 353 -3.10 8.78 -17.95
C ASN A 353 -2.12 8.51 -16.78
N ALA A 354 -1.70 7.24 -16.59
CA ALA A 354 -0.82 6.86 -15.50
C ALA A 354 0.58 7.47 -15.64
N ALA A 355 1.04 8.12 -14.56
CA ALA A 355 2.36 8.71 -14.49
C ALA A 355 2.95 8.56 -13.08
N TRP A 356 4.28 8.51 -13.04
CA TRP A 356 5.07 8.29 -11.82
C TRP A 356 6.19 9.32 -11.74
N GLN A 357 6.56 9.65 -10.51
CA GLN A 357 7.74 10.43 -10.17
C GLN A 357 8.57 9.62 -9.19
N ALA A 358 9.81 9.35 -9.55
CA ALA A 358 10.76 8.58 -8.76
C ALA A 358 12.05 9.37 -8.50
N CYS A 359 12.71 9.06 -7.38
CA CYS A 359 13.95 9.71 -6.97
C CYS A 359 14.79 8.78 -6.09
N ILE A 360 16.10 8.72 -6.38
CA ILE A 360 17.06 8.05 -5.50
C ILE A 360 17.53 9.04 -4.44
N VAL A 361 17.47 8.64 -3.18
CA VAL A 361 17.91 9.41 -2.02
C VAL A 361 19.10 8.70 -1.40
N THR A 362 20.20 9.41 -1.18
CA THR A 362 21.36 8.92 -0.42
C THR A 362 21.60 9.82 0.78
N VAL A 363 22.03 9.26 1.91
CA VAL A 363 22.28 10.03 3.14
C VAL A 363 23.70 9.79 3.62
N GLY A 364 24.47 10.87 3.76
CA GLY A 364 25.82 10.84 4.31
C GLY A 364 25.84 10.55 5.82
N ALA A 365 27.03 10.21 6.34
CA ALA A 365 27.20 9.97 7.78
C ALA A 365 26.92 11.21 8.66
N ASP A 366 26.91 12.41 8.06
CA ASP A 366 26.53 13.68 8.68
C ASP A 366 25.01 13.94 8.67
N GLY A 367 24.22 13.04 8.07
CA GLY A 367 22.77 13.16 7.93
C GLY A 367 22.32 14.08 6.78
N GLN A 368 23.24 14.53 5.93
CA GLN A 368 22.90 15.28 4.72
C GLN A 368 22.39 14.34 3.63
N ALA A 369 21.26 14.72 3.03
CA ALA A 369 20.65 13.96 1.96
C ALA A 369 21.07 14.51 0.58
N HIS A 370 21.33 13.61 -0.36
CA HIS A 370 21.56 13.90 -1.77
C HIS A 370 20.52 13.16 -2.61
N TYR A 371 20.13 13.77 -3.72
CA TYR A 371 19.02 13.33 -4.54
C TYR A 371 19.48 13.16 -5.99
N SER A 372 18.95 12.16 -6.68
CA SER A 372 18.96 12.15 -8.14
C SER A 372 17.98 13.20 -8.69
N GLU A 373 18.04 13.46 -10.01
CA GLU A 373 16.92 14.06 -10.73
C GLU A 373 15.65 13.20 -10.58
N LEU A 374 14.49 13.82 -10.73
CA LEU A 374 13.22 13.09 -10.82
C LEU A 374 13.14 12.36 -12.16
N PHE A 375 12.58 11.15 -12.16
CA PHE A 375 12.37 10.36 -13.37
C PHE A 375 11.04 9.60 -13.30
N GLY A 376 10.47 9.27 -14.45
CA GLY A 376 9.17 8.59 -14.56
C GLY A 376 9.23 7.34 -15.42
N ASN A 377 8.09 6.99 -16.02
CA ASN A 377 7.95 5.81 -16.87
C ASN A 377 8.94 5.80 -18.05
N GLY A 378 9.71 4.71 -18.20
CA GLY A 378 10.75 4.56 -19.21
C GLY A 378 12.02 5.38 -18.92
N GLY A 379 12.07 6.07 -17.79
CA GLY A 379 13.18 6.92 -17.36
C GLY A 379 14.19 6.19 -16.49
N SER A 380 15.33 6.83 -16.29
CA SER A 380 16.38 6.39 -15.38
C SER A 380 17.08 7.58 -14.75
N ALA A 381 17.64 7.40 -13.56
CA ALA A 381 18.49 8.39 -12.92
C ALA A 381 19.59 7.71 -12.10
N SER A 382 20.65 8.48 -11.80
CA SER A 382 21.76 8.01 -10.98
C SER A 382 22.16 9.05 -9.94
N VAL A 383 22.69 8.61 -8.80
CA VAL A 383 23.24 9.46 -7.75
C VAL A 383 24.49 8.82 -7.16
N SER A 384 25.46 9.63 -6.73
CA SER A 384 26.65 9.14 -6.03
C SER A 384 26.26 8.52 -4.69
N ALA A 385 26.76 7.32 -4.41
CA ALA A 385 26.65 6.67 -3.10
C ALA A 385 27.99 6.68 -2.33
N SER A 386 29.03 7.34 -2.86
CA SER A 386 30.31 7.49 -2.18
C SER A 386 30.14 8.26 -0.86
N GLY A 387 30.39 7.58 0.27
CA GLY A 387 30.26 8.14 1.61
C GLY A 387 28.84 8.14 2.18
N ALA A 388 27.86 7.62 1.43
CA ALA A 388 26.50 7.42 1.93
C ALA A 388 26.45 6.21 2.89
N VAL A 389 25.65 6.33 3.93
CA VAL A 389 25.41 5.28 4.94
C VAL A 389 23.98 4.73 4.87
N GLN A 390 23.09 5.43 4.18
CA GLN A 390 21.71 4.99 3.90
C GLN A 390 21.34 5.39 2.47
N ALA A 391 20.47 4.61 1.85
CA ALA A 391 19.89 4.93 0.56
C ALA A 391 18.43 4.49 0.48
N TYR A 392 17.64 5.19 -0.34
CA TYR A 392 16.23 4.90 -0.58
C TYR A 392 15.90 5.18 -2.05
N LEU A 393 14.89 4.49 -2.57
CA LEU A 393 14.16 4.91 -3.77
C LEU A 393 12.75 5.33 -3.34
N THR A 394 12.30 6.50 -3.75
CA THR A 394 10.91 6.91 -3.60
C THR A 394 10.20 6.83 -4.94
N VAL A 395 8.96 6.34 -4.95
CA VAL A 395 8.11 6.33 -6.15
C VAL A 395 6.72 6.83 -5.76
N SER A 396 6.25 7.90 -6.40
CA SER A 396 4.89 8.41 -6.23
C SER A 396 4.12 8.33 -7.53
N ALA A 397 2.81 8.05 -7.48
CA ALA A 397 1.95 8.11 -8.64
C ALA A 397 1.18 9.44 -8.69
N MET A 398 1.34 10.16 -9.79
CA MET A 398 0.64 11.41 -10.05
C MET A 398 0.24 11.39 -11.52
N PRO A 399 -1.01 10.98 -11.84
CA PRO A 399 -1.50 10.92 -13.21
C PRO A 399 -1.36 12.26 -13.94
N GLU A 400 -1.23 12.23 -15.27
CA GLU A 400 -1.04 13.45 -16.07
C GLU A 400 -2.22 14.42 -15.90
N THR A 401 -3.43 13.89 -15.89
CA THR A 401 -4.67 14.57 -15.51
C THR A 401 -5.14 14.04 -14.17
N LEU A 402 -5.29 14.92 -13.18
CA LEU A 402 -5.69 14.50 -11.84
C LEU A 402 -7.16 14.07 -11.80
N TYR A 403 -7.40 12.94 -11.14
CA TYR A 403 -8.73 12.51 -10.75
C TYR A 403 -9.25 13.37 -9.61
N ARG A 404 -10.57 13.61 -9.61
CA ARG A 404 -11.26 14.23 -8.49
C ARG A 404 -11.30 13.24 -7.32
N VAL A 405 -10.44 13.45 -6.33
CA VAL A 405 -10.40 12.65 -5.10
C VAL A 405 -11.14 13.39 -4.00
N ASN A 406 -12.09 12.72 -3.35
CA ASN A 406 -12.70 13.17 -2.11
C ASN A 406 -12.47 12.08 -1.04
N ALA A 407 -11.72 12.42 0.00
CA ALA A 407 -11.33 11.48 1.06
C ALA A 407 -12.52 10.88 1.83
N PHE A 408 -13.68 11.54 1.78
CA PHE A 408 -14.88 11.12 2.50
C PHE A 408 -15.80 10.23 1.67
N ASP A 409 -15.53 10.05 0.37
CA ASP A 409 -16.34 9.16 -0.47
C ASP A 409 -16.29 7.74 0.07
N LYS A 410 -17.46 7.17 0.30
CA LYS A 410 -17.65 5.77 0.73
C LYS A 410 -17.72 4.85 -0.50
N GLU A 411 -17.78 3.54 -0.30
CA GLU A 411 -17.82 2.54 -1.37
C GLU A 411 -18.98 2.77 -2.35
N LYS A 412 -20.11 3.27 -1.86
CA LYS A 412 -21.26 3.63 -2.72
C LYS A 412 -21.00 4.82 -3.66
N ASP A 413 -20.06 5.71 -3.30
CA ASP A 413 -19.78 6.97 -4.00
C ASP A 413 -18.55 6.81 -4.92
N ALA A 414 -17.52 6.11 -4.42
CA ALA A 414 -16.30 5.78 -5.16
C ALA A 414 -15.88 4.33 -4.87
N PRO A 415 -16.45 3.35 -5.63
CA PRO A 415 -16.18 1.93 -5.39
C PRO A 415 -14.71 1.56 -5.53
N TYR A 416 -14.13 0.84 -4.57
CA TYR A 416 -12.70 0.53 -4.52
C TYR A 416 -12.19 -0.16 -5.80
N LEU A 417 -12.94 -1.14 -6.33
CA LEU A 417 -12.50 -1.94 -7.48
C LEU A 417 -12.61 -1.22 -8.83
N SER A 418 -13.37 -0.11 -8.93
CA SER A 418 -13.70 0.48 -10.24
C SER A 418 -13.58 2.00 -10.33
N ALA A 419 -13.55 2.73 -9.21
CA ALA A 419 -13.42 4.18 -9.21
C ALA A 419 -11.99 4.60 -9.54
N ASP A 420 -11.83 5.54 -10.47
CA ASP A 420 -10.50 6.07 -10.83
C ASP A 420 -9.81 6.79 -9.66
N SER A 421 -10.58 7.35 -8.72
CA SER A 421 -10.06 7.97 -7.48
C SER A 421 -9.43 6.96 -6.51
N ARG A 422 -9.69 5.66 -6.68
CA ARG A 422 -9.15 4.54 -5.89
C ARG A 422 -8.13 3.70 -6.67
N ARG A 423 -7.84 4.08 -7.92
CA ARG A 423 -6.95 3.33 -8.82
C ARG A 423 -5.52 3.28 -8.27
N ARG A 424 -4.94 2.08 -8.28
CA ARG A 424 -3.53 1.81 -7.99
C ARG A 424 -2.71 1.92 -9.27
N PHE A 425 -1.47 2.39 -9.18
CA PHE A 425 -0.54 2.53 -10.31
C PHE A 425 0.73 1.69 -10.09
N PRO A 426 0.70 0.37 -10.39
CA PRO A 426 1.85 -0.50 -10.23
C PRO A 426 3.01 -0.13 -11.16
N TYR A 427 4.22 -0.48 -10.75
CA TYR A 427 5.44 -0.22 -11.51
C TYR A 427 6.47 -1.31 -11.29
N GLU A 428 7.50 -1.32 -12.14
CA GLU A 428 8.67 -2.17 -12.02
C GLU A 428 9.92 -1.31 -12.02
N ILE A 429 10.92 -1.75 -11.26
CA ILE A 429 12.23 -1.10 -11.14
C ILE A 429 13.36 -2.05 -11.47
N ARG A 430 14.47 -1.47 -11.95
CA ARG A 430 15.77 -2.14 -12.02
C ARG A 430 16.81 -1.27 -11.33
N LEU A 431 17.65 -1.88 -10.51
CA LEU A 431 18.68 -1.19 -9.74
C LEU A 431 20.07 -1.67 -10.16
N ASP A 432 21.02 -0.74 -10.14
CA ASP A 432 22.46 -1.00 -10.22
C ASP A 432 23.17 -0.24 -9.09
N GLY A 433 24.17 -0.87 -8.47
CA GLY A 433 24.90 -0.32 -7.32
C GLY A 433 24.14 -0.27 -5.99
N ALA A 434 22.93 -0.86 -5.93
CA ALA A 434 22.20 -1.13 -4.69
C ALA A 434 21.22 -2.30 -4.84
N ASP A 435 20.92 -2.96 -3.72
CA ASP A 435 19.88 -3.98 -3.60
C ASP A 435 18.72 -3.46 -2.73
N VAL A 436 17.52 -4.01 -2.92
CA VAL A 436 16.38 -3.73 -2.02
C VAL A 436 16.67 -4.33 -0.65
N GLN A 437 16.55 -3.53 0.41
CA GLN A 437 16.64 -4.03 1.77
C GLN A 437 15.40 -4.86 2.11
N GLN A 438 15.61 -6.16 2.37
CA GLN A 438 14.53 -7.12 2.56
C GLN A 438 13.84 -7.00 3.93
N SER A 439 14.53 -6.54 4.98
CA SER A 439 13.95 -6.44 6.32
C SER A 439 14.56 -5.30 7.13
N GLY A 440 13.87 -4.86 8.18
CA GLY A 440 14.36 -3.84 9.10
C GLY A 440 13.61 -3.81 10.43
N GLY A 441 14.02 -2.90 11.32
CA GLY A 441 13.49 -2.77 12.68
C GLY A 441 13.96 -3.87 13.65
N TYR A 442 14.03 -5.12 13.21
CA TYR A 442 14.48 -6.26 14.01
C TYR A 442 15.97 -6.52 13.87
N SER A 443 16.61 -7.04 14.93
CA SER A 443 18.02 -7.40 14.92
C SER A 443 18.29 -8.68 15.72
N ARG A 444 19.30 -9.43 15.29
CA ARG A 444 19.76 -10.64 15.97
C ARG A 444 20.52 -10.26 17.24
N GLY A 445 19.92 -10.57 18.39
CA GLY A 445 20.53 -10.38 19.72
C GLY A 445 21.38 -11.58 20.16
N LYS A 446 21.30 -11.94 21.44
CA LYS A 446 21.83 -13.24 21.92
C LYS A 446 20.85 -14.36 21.54
N GLY A 447 21.38 -15.48 21.07
CA GLY A 447 20.58 -16.55 20.49
C GLY A 447 21.43 -17.62 19.83
N HIS A 448 20.76 -18.50 19.10
CA HIS A 448 21.35 -19.62 18.37
C HIS A 448 20.58 -19.90 17.08
N ILE A 449 21.18 -20.72 16.21
CA ILE A 449 20.54 -21.20 14.98
C ILE A 449 19.68 -22.43 15.30
N HIS A 450 18.44 -22.46 14.82
CA HIS A 450 17.53 -23.59 14.99
C HIS A 450 18.00 -24.78 14.15
N SER A 451 17.99 -26.00 14.72
CA SER A 451 18.47 -27.21 14.03
C SER A 451 17.58 -27.62 12.86
N ASN A 452 16.30 -27.23 12.87
CA ASN A 452 15.35 -27.49 11.81
C ASN A 452 15.08 -26.18 11.02
N GLY A 453 15.72 -26.06 9.85
CA GLY A 453 15.60 -24.93 8.91
C GLY A 453 16.73 -23.90 8.93
N GLY A 454 17.45 -23.73 10.04
CA GLY A 454 18.64 -22.88 10.09
C GLY A 454 18.40 -21.40 10.41
N GLY A 455 17.19 -21.01 10.80
CA GLY A 455 16.86 -19.63 11.21
C GLY A 455 17.32 -19.25 12.61
N TRP A 456 17.20 -17.97 12.94
CA TRP A 456 17.67 -17.41 14.21
C TRP A 456 16.64 -17.49 15.33
N VAL A 457 17.03 -17.99 16.50
CA VAL A 457 16.20 -18.05 17.71
C VAL A 457 16.91 -17.33 18.86
N ALA A 458 16.25 -16.31 19.42
CA ALA A 458 16.76 -15.60 20.59
C ALA A 458 16.78 -16.50 21.85
N ASP A 459 17.74 -16.29 22.75
CA ASP A 459 17.86 -17.07 24.00
C ASP A 459 16.62 -16.97 24.91
N THR A 460 15.83 -15.92 24.72
CA THR A 460 14.58 -15.66 25.46
C THR A 460 13.36 -16.34 24.85
N ALA A 461 13.43 -16.75 23.58
CA ALA A 461 12.34 -17.41 22.88
C ALA A 461 12.29 -18.91 23.22
N ARG A 462 11.11 -19.53 23.03
CA ARG A 462 10.89 -20.97 23.23
C ARG A 462 10.40 -21.58 21.94
N VAL A 463 11.24 -22.35 21.27
CA VAL A 463 10.91 -23.01 19.99
C VAL A 463 11.09 -24.51 20.15
N ALA A 464 10.07 -25.29 19.78
CA ALA A 464 10.15 -26.76 19.83
C ALA A 464 10.91 -27.32 18.62
N ASP A 465 11.61 -28.46 18.81
CA ASP A 465 12.40 -29.11 17.76
C ASP A 465 11.61 -29.44 16.47
N SER A 466 10.29 -29.63 16.59
CA SER A 466 9.38 -29.91 15.48
C SER A 466 9.06 -28.70 14.60
N VAL A 467 9.32 -27.48 15.08
CA VAL A 467 9.10 -26.24 14.33
C VAL A 467 10.17 -26.10 13.25
N TYR A 468 9.79 -25.67 12.05
CA TYR A 468 10.73 -25.28 11.01
C TYR A 468 10.95 -23.76 11.06
N VAL A 469 12.21 -23.32 11.17
CA VAL A 469 12.57 -21.90 11.11
C VAL A 469 13.58 -21.74 9.98
N GLY A 470 13.17 -21.14 8.86
CA GLY A 470 13.96 -20.97 7.65
C GLY A 470 15.19 -20.07 7.85
N PRO A 471 16.20 -20.13 6.97
CA PRO A 471 17.52 -19.53 7.19
C PRO A 471 17.52 -18.04 7.53
N ASP A 472 16.61 -17.28 6.93
CA ASP A 472 16.51 -15.83 7.11
C ASP A 472 15.42 -15.41 8.12
N ALA A 473 14.60 -16.37 8.57
CA ALA A 473 13.53 -16.14 9.53
C ALA A 473 14.08 -15.95 10.95
N MET A 474 13.31 -15.23 11.77
CA MET A 474 13.70 -14.90 13.14
C MET A 474 12.58 -15.17 14.16
N VAL A 475 12.95 -15.84 15.26
CA VAL A 475 12.12 -15.95 16.46
C VAL A 475 12.79 -15.17 17.61
N LEU A 476 12.13 -14.10 18.05
CA LEU A 476 12.69 -13.07 18.93
C LEU A 476 11.80 -12.82 20.16
N GLY A 477 12.31 -12.05 21.13
CA GLY A 477 11.57 -11.73 22.35
C GLY A 477 11.25 -12.97 23.19
N ASN A 478 10.06 -13.02 23.77
CA ASN A 478 9.57 -14.15 24.57
C ASN A 478 8.63 -15.06 23.75
N ALA A 479 8.74 -15.04 22.42
CA ALA A 479 7.86 -15.79 21.54
C ALA A 479 7.92 -17.29 21.88
N SER A 480 6.76 -17.94 21.88
CA SER A 480 6.62 -19.38 22.16
C SER A 480 6.01 -20.09 20.95
N VAL A 481 6.79 -20.94 20.31
CA VAL A 481 6.46 -21.61 19.06
C VAL A 481 6.53 -23.13 19.22
N SER A 482 5.46 -23.84 18.87
CA SER A 482 5.36 -25.31 19.06
C SER A 482 4.46 -25.98 18.02
N GLY A 483 4.39 -27.32 17.98
CA GLY A 483 3.65 -28.05 16.95
C GLY A 483 4.46 -28.18 15.65
N ASN A 484 3.78 -28.22 14.51
CA ASN A 484 4.35 -28.31 13.16
C ASN A 484 4.45 -26.94 12.48
N VAL A 485 4.58 -25.87 13.26
CA VAL A 485 4.67 -24.50 12.73
C VAL A 485 5.85 -24.35 11.78
N ARG A 486 5.64 -23.58 10.72
CA ARG A 486 6.69 -23.18 9.77
C ARG A 486 6.83 -21.66 9.77
N ILE A 487 8.05 -21.18 9.97
CA ILE A 487 8.41 -19.77 9.83
C ILE A 487 9.47 -19.70 8.72
N THR A 488 9.17 -19.10 7.59
CA THR A 488 10.01 -19.13 6.37
C THR A 488 10.45 -17.74 5.93
N ASP A 489 11.33 -17.70 4.92
CA ASP A 489 11.76 -16.46 4.26
C ASP A 489 12.33 -15.44 5.26
N HIS A 490 11.84 -14.20 5.23
CA HIS A 490 12.22 -13.10 6.13
C HIS A 490 11.23 -12.90 7.30
N ALA A 491 10.34 -13.86 7.55
CA ALA A 491 9.29 -13.72 8.53
C ALA A 491 9.83 -13.61 9.97
N VAL A 492 9.11 -12.85 10.81
CA VAL A 492 9.50 -12.59 12.20
C VAL A 492 8.38 -12.93 13.17
N ALA A 493 8.65 -13.87 14.09
CA ALA A 493 7.84 -14.09 15.28
C ALA A 493 8.53 -13.42 16.48
N ALA A 494 7.91 -12.42 17.09
CA ALA A 494 8.54 -11.59 18.12
C ALA A 494 7.62 -11.26 19.30
N GLY A 495 8.23 -10.66 20.32
CA GLY A 495 7.54 -10.19 21.52
C GLY A 495 6.96 -11.35 22.34
N ASP A 496 5.78 -11.19 22.91
CA ASP A 496 5.09 -12.22 23.71
C ASP A 496 4.17 -13.12 22.84
N SER A 497 4.46 -13.31 21.55
CA SER A 497 3.59 -14.11 20.66
C SER A 497 3.54 -15.60 21.03
N VAL A 498 2.39 -16.24 20.78
CA VAL A 498 2.21 -17.70 20.89
C VAL A 498 1.73 -18.24 19.56
N ILE A 499 2.53 -19.15 18.99
CA ILE A 499 2.27 -19.74 17.67
C ILE A 499 2.31 -21.26 17.82
N SER A 500 1.27 -21.95 17.37
CA SER A 500 1.14 -23.39 17.61
C SER A 500 0.42 -24.14 16.48
N GLU A 501 0.34 -25.46 16.63
CA GLU A 501 -0.36 -26.37 15.72
C GLU A 501 0.32 -26.41 14.35
N ASN A 502 -0.35 -26.03 13.25
CA ASN A 502 0.19 -26.10 11.89
C ASN A 502 0.29 -24.70 11.22
N ALA A 503 0.36 -23.63 12.00
CA ALA A 503 0.41 -22.28 11.46
C ALA A 503 1.66 -22.04 10.58
N VAL A 504 1.51 -21.20 9.55
CA VAL A 504 2.58 -20.81 8.61
C VAL A 504 2.76 -19.30 8.68
N ILE A 505 3.99 -18.85 8.94
CA ILE A 505 4.40 -17.45 8.87
C ILE A 505 5.49 -17.32 7.79
N ALA A 506 5.22 -16.63 6.68
CA ALA A 506 6.07 -16.64 5.49
C ALA A 506 6.38 -15.23 4.97
N ASP A 507 7.23 -15.16 3.93
CA ASP A 507 7.66 -13.94 3.25
C ASP A 507 8.29 -12.91 4.19
N HIS A 508 7.73 -11.73 4.31
CA HIS A 508 8.15 -10.65 5.21
C HIS A 508 7.17 -10.44 6.37
N ALA A 509 6.28 -11.39 6.64
CA ALA A 509 5.24 -11.24 7.64
C ALA A 509 5.80 -11.12 9.08
N VAL A 510 5.08 -10.38 9.93
CA VAL A 510 5.46 -10.15 11.33
C VAL A 510 4.33 -10.48 12.29
N VAL A 511 4.60 -11.38 13.23
CA VAL A 511 3.74 -11.65 14.39
C VAL A 511 4.41 -11.13 15.65
N HIS A 512 3.89 -10.05 16.23
CA HIS A 512 4.47 -9.38 17.39
C HIS A 512 3.49 -9.30 18.56
N GLY A 513 3.64 -10.19 19.56
CA GLY A 513 2.87 -10.09 20.81
C GLY A 513 3.45 -9.00 21.72
N GLY A 514 2.61 -8.22 22.38
CA GLY A 514 3.05 -7.20 23.34
C GLY A 514 2.29 -5.88 23.20
N GLY A 515 2.80 -4.84 23.86
CA GLY A 515 2.10 -3.55 23.96
C GLY A 515 0.97 -3.56 24.98
N TRP A 516 0.35 -2.40 25.20
CA TRP A 516 -0.83 -2.28 26.06
C TRP A 516 -2.06 -2.10 25.17
N VAL A 517 -3.04 -2.99 25.33
CA VAL A 517 -4.30 -2.96 24.59
C VAL A 517 -5.43 -2.63 25.55
N TYR A 518 -6.25 -1.63 25.23
CA TYR A 518 -7.41 -1.27 26.05
C TYR A 518 -8.64 -2.05 25.61
N VAL A 519 -9.02 -3.05 26.39
CA VAL A 519 -10.12 -3.98 26.07
C VAL A 519 -10.95 -4.25 27.32
N ASN A 520 -12.26 -4.38 27.16
CA ASN A 520 -13.19 -4.65 28.26
C ASN A 520 -13.05 -3.66 29.44
N GLY A 521 -12.75 -2.39 29.15
CA GLY A 521 -12.63 -1.34 30.17
C GLY A 521 -11.31 -1.33 30.95
N GLY A 522 -10.25 -1.96 30.45
CA GLY A 522 -8.93 -1.94 31.09
C GLY A 522 -7.77 -2.22 30.15
N TRP A 523 -6.57 -1.78 30.57
CA TRP A 523 -5.32 -2.05 29.86
C TRP A 523 -4.81 -3.45 30.15
N GLN A 524 -4.54 -4.22 29.10
CA GLN A 524 -3.99 -5.57 29.17
C GLN A 524 -2.68 -5.66 28.37
N SER A 525 -1.76 -6.51 28.82
CA SER A 525 -0.54 -6.79 28.06
C SER A 525 -0.89 -7.61 26.83
N GLY A 526 -0.45 -7.14 25.67
CA GLY A 526 -0.70 -7.79 24.39
C GLY A 526 -0.05 -9.16 24.30
N LYS A 527 -0.76 -10.11 23.72
CA LYS A 527 -0.29 -11.44 23.39
C LYS A 527 -0.96 -11.91 22.10
N ALA A 528 -0.24 -11.87 20.98
CA ALA A 528 -0.75 -12.36 19.71
C ALA A 528 -0.76 -13.89 19.73
N GLU A 529 -1.90 -14.51 19.39
CA GLU A 529 -2.11 -15.95 19.42
C GLU A 529 -2.46 -16.48 18.02
N ILE A 530 -1.59 -17.34 17.47
CA ILE A 530 -1.77 -17.95 16.15
C ILE A 530 -1.83 -19.48 16.31
N SER A 531 -2.87 -20.12 15.78
CA SER A 531 -3.06 -21.58 15.84
C SER A 531 -3.81 -22.12 14.62
N GLY A 532 -4.16 -23.40 14.62
CA GLY A 532 -4.79 -24.08 13.50
C GLY A 532 -3.84 -24.26 12.33
N ASN A 533 -4.37 -24.05 11.14
CA ASN A 533 -3.64 -23.97 9.86
C ASN A 533 -3.58 -22.50 9.38
N ALA A 534 -3.59 -21.55 10.31
CA ALA A 534 -3.59 -20.13 9.96
C ALA A 534 -2.33 -19.74 9.19
N VAL A 535 -2.48 -18.88 8.18
CA VAL A 535 -1.39 -18.41 7.32
C VAL A 535 -1.23 -16.90 7.45
N ILE A 536 -0.02 -16.47 7.81
CA ILE A 536 0.37 -15.06 7.83
C ILE A 536 1.52 -14.87 6.83
N SER A 537 1.31 -14.11 5.76
CA SER A 537 2.23 -14.06 4.61
C SER A 537 2.42 -12.64 4.05
N ASP A 538 3.20 -12.53 2.98
CA ASP A 538 3.61 -11.30 2.32
C ASP A 538 4.26 -10.31 3.30
N SER A 539 3.68 -9.11 3.49
CA SER A 539 4.16 -8.07 4.41
C SER A 539 3.19 -7.82 5.57
N ALA A 540 2.32 -8.79 5.88
CA ALA A 540 1.28 -8.63 6.87
C ALA A 540 1.85 -8.47 8.28
N VAL A 541 1.13 -7.72 9.12
CA VAL A 541 1.50 -7.50 10.53
C VAL A 541 0.34 -7.90 11.43
N VAL A 542 0.60 -8.85 12.33
CA VAL A 542 -0.31 -9.23 13.42
C VAL A 542 0.30 -8.81 14.75
N SER A 543 -0.41 -8.02 15.55
CA SER A 543 0.11 -7.47 16.80
C SER A 543 -0.92 -7.36 17.93
N GLY A 544 -0.49 -6.92 19.11
CA GLY A 544 -1.37 -6.72 20.26
C GLY A 544 -1.82 -8.05 20.86
N MET A 545 -3.14 -8.20 21.03
CA MET A 545 -3.86 -9.38 21.52
C MET A 545 -4.62 -10.13 20.39
N ALA A 546 -4.25 -9.89 19.12
CA ALA A 546 -4.93 -10.49 17.99
C ALA A 546 -4.89 -12.04 18.03
N LYS A 547 -5.99 -12.67 17.63
CA LYS A 547 -6.16 -14.13 17.63
C LYS A 547 -6.49 -14.64 16.23
N ILE A 548 -5.58 -15.39 15.63
CA ILE A 548 -5.75 -15.96 14.29
C ILE A 548 -5.76 -17.49 14.39
N SER A 549 -6.82 -18.14 13.92
CA SER A 549 -7.00 -19.59 14.11
C SER A 549 -7.81 -20.25 12.99
N GLY A 550 -7.91 -21.58 12.99
CA GLY A 550 -8.58 -22.30 11.90
C GLY A 550 -7.72 -22.27 10.62
N ASP A 551 -8.34 -22.08 9.47
CA ASP A 551 -7.71 -21.86 8.16
C ASP A 551 -7.68 -20.36 7.79
N ALA A 552 -7.70 -19.47 8.80
CA ALA A 552 -7.72 -18.04 8.60
C ALA A 552 -6.43 -17.53 7.95
N GLN A 553 -6.54 -16.49 7.13
CA GLN A 553 -5.41 -15.91 6.42
C GLN A 553 -5.27 -14.41 6.73
N VAL A 554 -4.03 -13.97 6.98
CA VAL A 554 -3.68 -12.55 7.06
C VAL A 554 -2.49 -12.31 6.14
N MET A 555 -2.73 -11.67 5.01
CA MET A 555 -1.76 -11.63 3.90
C MET A 555 -1.58 -10.21 3.36
N GLN A 556 -0.74 -10.06 2.35
CA GLN A 556 -0.44 -8.80 1.67
C GLN A 556 0.12 -7.74 2.65
N LYS A 557 -0.49 -6.56 2.79
CA LYS A 557 -0.08 -5.51 3.75
C LYS A 557 -1.11 -5.34 4.86
N ALA A 558 -1.91 -6.37 5.15
CA ALA A 558 -2.90 -6.31 6.19
C ALA A 558 -2.26 -6.03 7.56
N TYR A 559 -2.87 -5.13 8.34
CA TYR A 559 -2.50 -4.84 9.71
C TYR A 559 -3.64 -5.21 10.65
N VAL A 560 -3.42 -6.27 11.45
CA VAL A 560 -4.37 -6.76 12.45
C VAL A 560 -3.81 -6.51 13.84
N CYS A 561 -4.49 -5.69 14.64
CA CYS A 561 -4.01 -5.30 15.97
C CYS A 561 -5.10 -5.31 17.04
N ASP A 562 -4.77 -4.80 18.24
CA ASP A 562 -5.64 -4.80 19.41
C ASP A 562 -6.13 -6.21 19.77
N ALA A 563 -7.44 -6.45 19.94
CA ALA A 563 -8.01 -7.76 20.30
C ALA A 563 -8.87 -8.36 19.18
N VAL A 564 -8.49 -8.11 17.92
CA VAL A 564 -9.19 -8.67 16.76
C VAL A 564 -9.07 -10.20 16.72
N THR A 565 -10.16 -10.87 16.35
CA THR A 565 -10.18 -12.32 16.12
C THR A 565 -10.46 -12.61 14.65
N VAL A 566 -9.63 -13.44 14.01
CA VAL A 566 -9.85 -13.97 12.66
C VAL A 566 -9.82 -15.50 12.75
N ARG A 567 -10.87 -16.16 12.29
CA ARG A 567 -11.02 -17.62 12.42
C ARG A 567 -11.75 -18.26 11.25
N ASP A 568 -11.92 -19.58 11.33
CA ASP A 568 -12.52 -20.41 10.28
C ASP A 568 -11.71 -20.24 8.98
N SER A 569 -12.28 -19.77 7.87
CA SER A 569 -11.52 -19.48 6.64
C SER A 569 -11.55 -17.98 6.28
N ALA A 570 -11.78 -17.09 7.25
CA ALA A 570 -11.79 -15.66 6.99
C ALA A 570 -10.41 -15.18 6.52
N ALA A 571 -10.38 -14.17 5.64
CA ALA A 571 -9.16 -13.56 5.13
C ALA A 571 -9.12 -12.06 5.41
N VAL A 572 -7.98 -11.55 5.84
CA VAL A 572 -7.69 -10.12 5.91
C VAL A 572 -6.49 -9.85 5.01
N LYS A 573 -6.69 -9.05 3.96
CA LYS A 573 -5.69 -8.82 2.91
C LYS A 573 -5.73 -7.38 2.36
N GLY A 574 -4.97 -7.12 1.31
CA GLY A 574 -4.77 -5.78 0.75
C GLY A 574 -3.98 -4.90 1.70
N ASN A 575 -4.43 -3.66 1.86
CA ASN A 575 -3.95 -2.71 2.88
C ASN A 575 -4.92 -2.62 4.05
N ALA A 576 -5.73 -3.66 4.29
CA ALA A 576 -6.76 -3.64 5.31
C ALA A 576 -6.14 -3.35 6.70
N TYR A 577 -6.76 -2.45 7.45
CA TYR A 577 -6.39 -2.12 8.82
C TYR A 577 -7.54 -2.48 9.75
N VAL A 578 -7.39 -3.58 10.48
CA VAL A 578 -8.42 -4.12 11.37
C VAL A 578 -7.94 -4.01 12.82
N TYR A 579 -8.72 -3.35 13.66
CA TYR A 579 -8.35 -2.98 15.03
C TYR A 579 -9.53 -3.12 16.00
N GLY A 580 -9.33 -2.72 17.26
CA GLY A 580 -10.34 -2.80 18.31
C GLY A 580 -10.61 -4.24 18.75
N SER A 581 -11.85 -4.70 18.63
CA SER A 581 -12.27 -6.06 19.05
C SER A 581 -13.13 -6.75 17.99
N ALA A 582 -12.90 -6.41 16.71
CA ALA A 582 -13.63 -6.98 15.59
C ALA A 582 -13.44 -8.51 15.49
N ALA A 583 -14.45 -9.20 14.96
CA ALA A 583 -14.41 -10.64 14.75
C ALA A 583 -14.74 -11.01 13.30
N PHE A 584 -13.79 -11.63 12.61
CA PHE A 584 -13.93 -12.14 11.25
C PHE A 584 -13.96 -13.67 11.29
N SER A 585 -14.98 -14.26 10.68
CA SER A 585 -15.17 -15.71 10.69
C SER A 585 -15.84 -16.21 9.41
N GLY A 586 -16.16 -17.50 9.32
CA GLY A 586 -16.73 -18.10 8.12
C GLY A 586 -15.83 -17.89 6.91
N GLN A 587 -16.34 -17.21 5.89
CA GLN A 587 -15.62 -16.86 4.65
C GLN A 587 -15.53 -15.34 4.44
N ALA A 588 -15.59 -14.56 5.53
CA ALA A 588 -15.47 -13.11 5.42
C ALA A 588 -14.09 -12.70 4.87
N ILE A 589 -14.07 -11.73 3.98
CA ILE A 589 -12.84 -11.14 3.42
C ILE A 589 -12.85 -9.64 3.71
N ALA A 590 -11.84 -9.14 4.43
CA ALA A 590 -11.54 -7.72 4.50
C ALA A 590 -10.37 -7.43 3.55
N ASP A 591 -10.54 -6.51 2.60
CA ASP A 591 -9.61 -6.34 1.47
C ASP A 591 -9.43 -4.85 1.10
N GLY A 592 -8.46 -4.57 0.24
CA GLY A 592 -8.20 -3.25 -0.30
C GLY A 592 -7.84 -2.25 0.78
N ASP A 593 -8.54 -1.12 0.82
CA ASP A 593 -8.33 -0.06 1.82
C ASP A 593 -9.17 -0.22 3.10
N TYR A 594 -9.81 -1.40 3.30
CA TYR A 594 -10.73 -1.64 4.40
C TYR A 594 -10.19 -1.20 5.76
N ALA A 595 -10.98 -0.44 6.53
CA ALA A 595 -10.59 -0.03 7.87
C ALA A 595 -11.81 0.23 8.76
N ASN A 596 -12.18 -0.76 9.57
CA ASN A 596 -13.34 -0.73 10.45
C ASN A 596 -13.17 -1.77 11.60
N GLU A 597 -13.93 -1.62 12.67
CA GLU A 597 -13.99 -2.52 13.83
C GLU A 597 -15.21 -3.45 13.83
N THR A 598 -15.95 -3.50 12.72
CA THR A 598 -17.20 -4.26 12.57
C THR A 598 -16.93 -5.74 12.27
N ALA A 599 -17.59 -6.63 13.01
CA ALA A 599 -17.52 -8.08 12.79
C ALA A 599 -18.18 -8.51 11.47
N LYS A 600 -17.59 -9.50 10.78
CA LYS A 600 -18.09 -10.05 9.50
C LYS A 600 -17.99 -11.58 9.49
N GLN A 601 -18.91 -12.25 8.80
CA GLN A 601 -18.96 -13.72 8.70
C GLN A 601 -18.95 -14.26 7.25
N SER A 602 -19.21 -13.40 6.28
CA SER A 602 -19.26 -13.72 4.84
C SER A 602 -19.07 -12.46 4.00
N GLY A 603 -18.86 -12.65 2.69
CA GLY A 603 -18.71 -11.57 1.72
C GLY A 603 -17.34 -10.88 1.79
N VAL A 604 -17.12 -9.95 0.87
CA VAL A 604 -15.90 -9.13 0.76
C VAL A 604 -16.23 -7.71 1.18
N SER A 605 -15.40 -7.10 2.02
CA SER A 605 -15.58 -5.73 2.50
C SER A 605 -14.40 -4.84 2.12
N PHE A 606 -14.72 -3.67 1.55
CA PHE A 606 -13.78 -2.58 1.23
C PHE A 606 -14.13 -1.31 2.02
N GLY A 607 -13.26 -0.30 1.97
CA GLY A 607 -13.56 1.05 2.43
C GLY A 607 -13.29 1.31 3.92
N TRP A 608 -13.12 2.60 4.24
CA TRP A 608 -12.84 3.08 5.58
C TRP A 608 -14.10 3.54 6.31
N LEU A 609 -14.33 3.03 7.52
CA LEU A 609 -15.54 3.22 8.33
C LEU A 609 -16.82 3.07 7.50
N ASP A 610 -16.79 2.11 6.58
CA ASP A 610 -17.90 1.86 5.68
C ASP A 610 -18.76 0.71 6.20
N GLU A 611 -20.07 0.93 6.27
CA GLU A 611 -21.06 -0.09 6.60
C GLU A 611 -21.66 -0.73 5.34
N GLY A 612 -21.63 -0.02 4.20
CA GLY A 612 -22.15 -0.44 2.91
C GLY A 612 -21.12 -1.07 1.97
N GLY A 613 -19.85 -1.07 2.35
CA GLY A 613 -18.76 -1.64 1.54
C GLY A 613 -18.71 -3.17 1.51
N GLN A 614 -19.72 -3.86 2.06
CA GLN A 614 -19.82 -5.32 2.03
C GLN A 614 -20.53 -5.78 0.75
N HIS A 615 -19.86 -6.65 0.01
CA HIS A 615 -20.35 -7.28 -1.20
C HIS A 615 -20.51 -8.77 -0.98
N GLU A 616 -21.63 -9.32 -1.44
CA GLU A 616 -21.83 -10.76 -1.48
C GLU A 616 -20.92 -11.36 -2.56
N THR A 617 -20.19 -12.41 -2.20
CA THR A 617 -19.47 -13.26 -3.16
C THR A 617 -20.14 -14.62 -3.21
N ALA A 618 -20.04 -15.31 -4.36
CA ALA A 618 -20.47 -16.68 -4.45
C ALA A 618 -19.73 -17.52 -3.40
N GLU A 619 -20.46 -18.31 -2.61
CA GLU A 619 -19.91 -18.99 -1.43
C GLU A 619 -18.68 -19.81 -1.79
N GLY A 620 -17.55 -19.49 -1.14
CA GLY A 620 -16.28 -20.19 -1.29
C GLY A 620 -15.38 -19.77 -2.46
N TYR A 621 -15.82 -18.85 -3.33
CA TYR A 621 -14.94 -18.28 -4.37
C TYR A 621 -13.87 -17.37 -3.76
N ILE A 622 -12.63 -17.52 -4.23
CA ILE A 622 -11.45 -16.76 -3.77
C ILE A 622 -10.97 -15.78 -4.84
N ALA A 623 -11.07 -16.15 -6.12
CA ALA A 623 -10.72 -15.31 -7.27
C ALA A 623 -11.51 -15.74 -8.51
N SER A 624 -11.82 -14.79 -9.39
CA SER A 624 -12.47 -15.05 -10.67
C SER A 624 -11.96 -14.10 -11.75
N TYR A 625 -11.36 -14.69 -12.78
CA TYR A 625 -10.82 -13.99 -13.96
C TYR A 625 -11.63 -14.40 -15.19
N ASP A 626 -12.35 -13.47 -15.82
CA ASP A 626 -13.21 -13.75 -16.98
C ASP A 626 -12.74 -13.12 -18.29
N PHE A 627 -11.67 -12.30 -18.22
CA PHE A 627 -11.06 -11.60 -19.35
C PHE A 627 -12.03 -10.79 -20.22
N ALA A 628 -13.19 -10.38 -19.69
CA ALA A 628 -14.20 -9.64 -20.44
C ALA A 628 -13.70 -8.24 -20.88
N ASP A 629 -12.84 -7.63 -20.05
CA ASP A 629 -12.21 -6.33 -20.31
C ASP A 629 -10.90 -6.51 -21.08
N SER A 630 -10.62 -5.56 -21.99
CA SER A 630 -9.31 -5.45 -22.64
C SER A 630 -8.22 -5.21 -21.61
N THR A 631 -7.12 -5.95 -21.72
CA THR A 631 -5.99 -5.87 -20.78
C THR A 631 -4.65 -6.11 -21.47
N VAL A 632 -3.62 -5.42 -20.99
CA VAL A 632 -2.22 -5.63 -21.39
C VAL A 632 -1.40 -6.13 -20.21
N TYR A 633 -1.65 -5.60 -19.01
CA TYR A 633 -0.83 -5.87 -17.83
C TYR A 633 -1.56 -6.66 -16.73
N TRP A 634 -2.88 -6.53 -16.61
CA TRP A 634 -3.63 -7.03 -15.46
C TRP A 634 -4.96 -7.65 -15.85
N ALA A 635 -5.07 -8.97 -15.70
CA ALA A 635 -6.36 -9.64 -15.76
C ALA A 635 -7.08 -9.42 -14.42
N LYS A 636 -8.22 -8.71 -14.47
CA LYS A 636 -8.93 -8.29 -13.27
C LYS A 636 -9.56 -9.46 -12.53
N ASP A 637 -9.45 -9.45 -11.21
CA ASP A 637 -10.33 -10.23 -10.34
C ASP A 637 -11.60 -9.42 -10.07
N HIS A 638 -12.76 -10.03 -10.26
CA HIS A 638 -14.06 -9.39 -10.01
C HIS A 638 -14.60 -9.69 -8.60
N SER A 639 -13.94 -10.57 -7.85
CA SER A 639 -14.37 -10.95 -6.49
C SER A 639 -13.59 -10.19 -5.42
N THR A 640 -12.29 -9.99 -5.62
CA THR A 640 -11.39 -9.35 -4.65
C THR A 640 -10.47 -8.33 -5.34
N ALA A 641 -9.56 -7.68 -4.61
CA ALA A 641 -8.66 -6.66 -5.12
C ALA A 641 -7.34 -7.18 -5.72
N THR A 642 -7.21 -8.49 -5.97
CA THR A 642 -5.93 -9.10 -6.38
C THR A 642 -5.96 -9.60 -7.82
N ASN A 643 -5.47 -8.77 -8.74
CA ASN A 643 -5.47 -9.07 -10.17
C ASN A 643 -4.35 -10.05 -10.54
N ALA A 644 -4.52 -10.78 -11.64
CA ALA A 644 -3.49 -11.62 -12.21
C ALA A 644 -2.59 -10.81 -13.15
N ARG A 645 -1.29 -10.98 -13.04
CA ARG A 645 -0.29 -10.27 -13.85
C ARG A 645 -0.16 -10.93 -15.22
N GLN A 646 -0.41 -10.17 -16.29
CA GLN A 646 -0.23 -10.61 -17.67
C GLN A 646 1.19 -10.31 -18.15
N LEU A 647 1.92 -11.36 -18.54
CA LEU A 647 3.28 -11.26 -19.08
C LEU A 647 3.28 -11.72 -20.53
N ARG A 648 3.34 -10.76 -21.48
CA ARG A 648 3.43 -10.98 -22.94
C ARG A 648 2.29 -11.79 -23.58
N ALA A 649 1.41 -12.40 -22.79
CA ALA A 649 0.22 -13.06 -23.29
C ALA A 649 -0.70 -12.01 -23.92
N GLU A 650 -1.45 -12.40 -24.95
CA GLU A 650 -2.23 -11.45 -25.76
C GLU A 650 -3.71 -11.59 -25.49
N TRP A 651 -4.36 -10.49 -25.11
CA TRP A 651 -5.81 -10.44 -25.00
C TRP A 651 -6.46 -10.36 -26.39
N ALA A 652 -7.55 -11.09 -26.58
CA ALA A 652 -8.42 -10.95 -27.75
C ALA A 652 -9.89 -10.86 -27.33
N ALA A 653 -10.62 -9.91 -27.91
CA ALA A 653 -12.05 -9.70 -27.64
C ALA A 653 -12.91 -10.93 -27.97
N GLU A 654 -12.48 -11.74 -28.93
CA GLU A 654 -13.18 -12.94 -29.33
C GLU A 654 -12.22 -13.95 -29.97
N ARG A 655 -12.40 -15.23 -29.62
CA ARG A 655 -11.69 -16.34 -30.27
C ARG A 655 -12.63 -17.52 -30.43
N THR A 656 -12.89 -17.89 -31.68
CA THR A 656 -14.00 -18.75 -32.11
C THR A 656 -15.37 -18.22 -31.64
N SER A 657 -15.83 -18.62 -30.45
CA SER A 657 -17.06 -18.10 -29.82
C SER A 657 -16.87 -17.69 -28.36
N ALA A 658 -15.65 -17.82 -27.82
CA ALA A 658 -15.25 -17.30 -26.52
C ALA A 658 -15.17 -15.77 -26.57
N LYS A 659 -15.54 -15.07 -25.50
CA LYS A 659 -15.68 -13.60 -25.48
C LYS A 659 -14.73 -13.03 -24.42
N GLY A 660 -13.60 -12.51 -24.88
CA GLY A 660 -12.48 -12.14 -24.02
C GLY A 660 -11.63 -13.36 -23.69
N VAL A 661 -10.43 -13.47 -24.27
CA VAL A 661 -9.51 -14.59 -24.00
C VAL A 661 -8.09 -14.10 -23.86
N ILE A 662 -7.28 -14.82 -23.09
CA ILE A 662 -5.83 -14.65 -23.06
C ILE A 662 -5.19 -15.74 -23.90
N SER A 663 -4.47 -15.35 -24.94
CA SER A 663 -3.78 -16.22 -25.88
C SER A 663 -2.32 -16.39 -25.51
N PHE A 664 -1.85 -17.63 -25.63
CA PHE A 664 -0.49 -18.02 -25.31
C PHE A 664 0.25 -18.59 -26.51
N SER A 665 1.51 -18.20 -26.68
CA SER A 665 2.35 -18.52 -27.83
C SER A 665 3.01 -19.90 -27.75
N GLY A 666 3.08 -20.48 -26.54
CA GLY A 666 3.90 -21.66 -26.23
C GLY A 666 5.31 -21.33 -25.73
N GLY A 667 5.61 -20.05 -25.47
CA GLY A 667 6.85 -19.59 -24.87
C GLY A 667 6.67 -19.21 -23.40
N ASP A 668 7.43 -18.21 -22.94
CA ASP A 668 7.41 -17.74 -21.54
C ASP A 668 6.31 -16.72 -21.25
N ASP A 669 5.34 -16.56 -22.15
CA ASP A 669 4.15 -15.74 -21.93
C ASP A 669 3.15 -16.47 -21.01
N CYS A 670 2.60 -15.75 -20.04
CA CYS A 670 1.77 -16.34 -19.01
C CYS A 670 0.91 -15.31 -18.26
N LEU A 671 -0.05 -15.83 -17.49
CA LEU A 671 -0.67 -15.12 -16.38
C LEU A 671 0.01 -15.59 -15.08
N LEU A 672 0.48 -14.66 -14.25
CA LEU A 672 0.89 -14.94 -12.87
C LEU A 672 -0.26 -14.62 -11.93
N LEU A 673 -0.70 -15.62 -11.18
CA LEU A 673 -1.65 -15.44 -10.09
C LEU A 673 -0.88 -15.12 -8.81
N ASP A 674 -1.54 -14.42 -7.90
CA ASP A 674 -1.06 -14.25 -6.53
C ASP A 674 -1.04 -15.62 -5.83
N THR A 675 0.04 -15.97 -5.15
CA THR A 675 0.18 -17.26 -4.46
C THR A 675 -0.61 -17.29 -3.15
N GLY A 676 -0.85 -16.14 -2.53
CA GLY A 676 -1.64 -15.96 -1.31
C GLY A 676 -3.03 -16.60 -1.38
N ILE A 677 -3.70 -16.46 -2.53
CA ILE A 677 -5.05 -17.04 -2.74
C ILE A 677 -5.06 -18.57 -2.78
N LEU A 678 -3.90 -19.22 -2.85
CA LEU A 678 -3.75 -20.67 -2.98
C LEU A 678 -3.36 -21.38 -1.67
N HIS A 679 -3.14 -20.63 -0.58
CA HIS A 679 -2.86 -21.16 0.75
C HIS A 679 -4.10 -21.80 1.41
N THR A 680 -4.61 -22.88 0.84
CA THR A 680 -5.81 -23.60 1.28
C THR A 680 -5.58 -25.11 1.28
N ASN A 681 -6.33 -25.82 2.13
CA ASN A 681 -6.33 -27.28 2.13
C ASN A 681 -7.24 -27.85 1.04
N ASP A 682 -8.36 -27.16 0.80
CA ASP A 682 -9.37 -27.53 -0.19
C ASP A 682 -9.40 -26.50 -1.32
N ILE A 683 -9.36 -26.96 -2.57
CA ILE A 683 -9.39 -26.10 -3.75
C ILE A 683 -10.14 -26.75 -4.91
N GLN A 684 -10.87 -25.92 -5.64
CA GLN A 684 -11.32 -26.15 -6.99
C GLN A 684 -10.75 -25.06 -7.90
N ILE A 685 -10.16 -25.47 -9.03
CA ILE A 685 -9.76 -24.57 -10.12
C ILE A 685 -10.53 -25.00 -11.36
N SER A 686 -11.34 -24.09 -11.89
CA SER A 686 -12.12 -24.29 -13.11
C SER A 686 -11.65 -23.29 -14.18
N LEU A 687 -11.32 -23.79 -15.36
CA LEU A 687 -10.93 -22.95 -16.50
C LEU A 687 -11.40 -23.57 -17.82
N ALA A 688 -11.47 -22.76 -18.87
CA ALA A 688 -11.65 -23.26 -20.23
C ALA A 688 -10.42 -22.92 -21.08
N ALA A 689 -9.92 -23.90 -21.82
CA ALA A 689 -8.73 -23.75 -22.65
C ALA A 689 -8.94 -24.27 -24.07
N LEU A 690 -8.46 -23.52 -25.05
CA LEU A 690 -8.29 -23.96 -26.44
C LEU A 690 -6.84 -24.38 -26.63
N TRP A 691 -6.58 -25.68 -26.77
CA TRP A 691 -5.22 -26.19 -26.96
C TRP A 691 -4.90 -26.34 -28.45
N LYS A 692 -3.85 -25.70 -28.94
CA LYS A 692 -3.49 -25.76 -30.37
C LYS A 692 -2.71 -27.00 -30.78
N GLY A 693 -2.27 -27.82 -29.82
CA GLY A 693 -1.33 -28.91 -30.05
C GLY A 693 0.10 -28.52 -29.66
N GLY A 694 1.10 -29.16 -30.27
CA GLY A 694 2.52 -29.03 -29.88
C GLY A 694 3.05 -30.22 -29.08
N GLY A 695 4.22 -30.03 -28.44
CA GLY A 695 4.91 -31.07 -27.67
C GLY A 695 4.15 -31.55 -26.43
N PHE A 696 4.59 -32.67 -25.87
CA PHE A 696 4.08 -33.21 -24.60
C PHE A 696 4.45 -32.30 -23.43
N ASP A 697 3.74 -32.46 -22.31
CA ASP A 697 4.04 -31.86 -21.01
C ASP A 697 4.00 -30.31 -20.98
N GLN A 698 3.22 -29.70 -21.87
CA GLN A 698 2.92 -28.26 -21.79
C GLN A 698 2.21 -27.95 -20.47
N LYS A 699 2.71 -26.97 -19.70
CA LYS A 699 2.15 -26.57 -18.40
C LYS A 699 1.02 -25.56 -18.61
N LEU A 700 -0.23 -26.03 -18.70
CA LEU A 700 -1.39 -25.11 -18.76
C LEU A 700 -1.58 -24.41 -17.41
N LEU A 701 -1.41 -25.16 -16.32
CA LEU A 701 -1.40 -24.65 -14.94
C LEU A 701 -0.15 -25.19 -14.24
N HIS A 702 0.50 -24.35 -13.44
CA HIS A 702 1.59 -24.73 -12.55
C HIS A 702 1.54 -23.89 -11.27
N ILE A 703 1.50 -24.54 -10.11
CA ILE A 703 1.49 -23.91 -8.78
C ILE A 703 2.61 -24.56 -7.96
N GLY A 704 3.49 -23.75 -7.36
CA GLY A 704 4.66 -24.21 -6.61
C GLY A 704 5.95 -23.95 -7.39
N ASP A 705 6.95 -24.80 -7.19
CA ASP A 705 8.25 -24.73 -7.88
C ASP A 705 8.54 -26.01 -8.69
N GLU A 706 9.75 -26.17 -9.23
CA GLU A 706 10.10 -27.34 -10.04
C GLU A 706 10.21 -28.65 -9.23
N THR A 707 10.20 -28.60 -7.90
CA THR A 707 10.32 -29.76 -7.00
C THR A 707 9.01 -30.15 -6.35
N ALA A 708 8.24 -29.16 -5.87
CA ALA A 708 6.94 -29.35 -5.25
C ALA A 708 5.91 -28.52 -6.01
N TYR A 709 4.97 -29.19 -6.68
CA TYR A 709 3.98 -28.51 -7.51
C TYR A 709 2.63 -29.22 -7.64
N ILE A 710 1.62 -28.42 -7.98
CA ILE A 710 0.38 -28.84 -8.64
C ILE A 710 0.48 -28.38 -10.09
N SER A 711 0.38 -29.30 -11.06
CA SER A 711 0.43 -28.93 -12.48
C SER A 711 -0.56 -29.71 -13.32
N PHE A 712 -1.17 -29.03 -14.28
CA PHE A 712 -2.05 -29.66 -15.27
C PHE A 712 -1.47 -29.50 -16.68
N THR A 713 -1.38 -30.62 -17.40
CA THR A 713 -0.96 -30.67 -18.80
C THR A 713 -2.09 -31.20 -19.69
N PRO A 714 -2.31 -30.61 -20.89
CA PRO A 714 -3.32 -31.10 -21.83
C PRO A 714 -2.97 -32.46 -22.45
N CYS A 715 -1.67 -32.83 -22.45
CA CYS A 715 -1.17 -34.09 -22.97
C CYS A 715 0.25 -34.35 -22.45
N ASN A 716 0.40 -35.35 -21.59
CA ASN A 716 1.69 -35.81 -21.07
C ASN A 716 2.39 -36.76 -22.05
N SER A 717 3.61 -37.21 -21.72
CA SER A 717 4.38 -38.16 -22.53
C SER A 717 3.68 -39.49 -22.85
N ASP A 718 2.68 -39.88 -22.05
CA ASP A 718 1.86 -41.09 -22.26
C ASP A 718 0.63 -40.84 -23.15
N GLY A 719 0.43 -39.61 -23.63
CA GLY A 719 -0.70 -39.23 -24.48
C GLY A 719 -2.00 -38.97 -23.71
N ALA A 720 -1.92 -38.66 -22.42
CA ALA A 720 -3.07 -38.37 -21.55
C ALA A 720 -3.00 -36.95 -20.99
N ALA A 721 -4.15 -36.29 -20.81
CA ALA A 721 -4.20 -35.08 -19.99
C ALA A 721 -4.00 -35.48 -18.52
N ALA A 722 -3.21 -34.73 -17.75
CA ALA A 722 -2.85 -35.14 -16.39
C ALA A 722 -2.80 -33.97 -15.42
N LEU A 723 -3.38 -34.17 -14.23
CA LEU A 723 -3.15 -33.34 -13.05
C LEU A 723 -2.14 -34.07 -12.17
N THR A 724 -0.97 -33.47 -11.94
CA THR A 724 0.09 -33.99 -11.08
C THR A 724 0.18 -33.13 -9.82
N VAL A 725 0.24 -33.77 -8.66
CA VAL A 725 0.42 -33.13 -7.35
C VAL A 725 1.64 -33.78 -6.67
N THR A 726 2.65 -32.99 -6.32
CA THR A 726 3.87 -33.52 -5.70
C THR A 726 4.48 -32.57 -4.68
N ASP A 727 4.98 -33.10 -3.57
CA ASP A 727 5.76 -32.38 -2.54
C ASP A 727 7.28 -32.64 -2.70
N GLY A 728 7.70 -33.12 -3.87
CA GLY A 728 9.07 -33.57 -4.16
C GLY A 728 9.42 -34.96 -3.64
N SER A 729 8.64 -35.52 -2.71
CA SER A 729 8.84 -36.86 -2.14
C SER A 729 7.75 -37.86 -2.54
N ARG A 730 6.51 -37.38 -2.58
CA ARG A 730 5.30 -38.09 -2.97
C ARG A 730 4.76 -37.44 -4.22
N THR A 731 4.25 -38.25 -5.14
CA THR A 731 3.60 -37.78 -6.36
C THR A 731 2.29 -38.52 -6.54
N GLU A 732 1.21 -37.77 -6.70
CA GLU A 732 -0.15 -38.27 -6.92
C GLU A 732 -0.69 -37.69 -8.22
N MET A 733 -1.46 -38.47 -8.99
CA MET A 733 -1.87 -38.07 -10.34
C MET A 733 -3.29 -38.50 -10.66
N LEU A 734 -4.01 -37.63 -11.37
CA LEU A 734 -5.28 -37.90 -12.05
C LEU A 734 -5.09 -37.79 -13.56
N THR A 735 -5.75 -38.65 -14.32
CA THR A 735 -5.58 -38.69 -15.78
C THR A 735 -6.90 -38.63 -16.52
N ALA A 736 -6.91 -38.01 -17.70
CA ALA A 736 -8.01 -38.02 -18.65
C ALA A 736 -7.47 -38.31 -20.06
N PRO A 737 -8.33 -38.64 -21.05
CA PRO A 737 -7.91 -38.58 -22.45
C PRO A 737 -7.30 -37.21 -22.78
N ALA A 738 -6.27 -37.17 -23.63
CA ALA A 738 -5.68 -35.90 -24.07
C ALA A 738 -6.74 -34.94 -24.60
N LEU A 739 -6.55 -33.64 -24.35
CA LEU A 739 -7.51 -32.64 -24.81
C LEU A 739 -7.58 -32.60 -26.34
N ALA A 740 -8.75 -32.28 -26.87
CA ALA A 740 -8.91 -32.16 -28.33
C ALA A 740 -8.17 -30.92 -28.85
N LYS A 741 -7.32 -31.12 -29.86
CA LYS A 741 -6.56 -30.03 -30.48
C LYS A 741 -7.49 -29.13 -31.30
N GLY A 742 -7.31 -27.82 -31.19
CA GLY A 742 -8.11 -26.81 -31.90
C GLY A 742 -9.52 -26.61 -31.34
N GLU A 743 -9.85 -27.24 -30.21
CA GLU A 743 -11.17 -27.18 -29.59
C GLU A 743 -11.07 -26.66 -28.15
N TRP A 744 -12.11 -25.97 -27.70
CA TRP A 744 -12.24 -25.57 -26.31
C TRP A 744 -12.59 -26.77 -25.44
N SER A 745 -11.88 -26.91 -24.32
CA SER A 745 -12.19 -27.87 -23.26
C SER A 745 -12.41 -27.12 -21.95
N LYS A 746 -13.49 -27.43 -21.23
CA LYS A 746 -13.65 -27.02 -19.84
C LYS A 746 -12.93 -28.01 -18.95
N ILE A 747 -12.06 -27.53 -18.07
CA ILE A 747 -11.25 -28.32 -17.15
C ILE A 747 -11.58 -27.88 -15.74
N THR A 748 -11.97 -28.83 -14.90
CA THR A 748 -12.15 -28.59 -13.46
C THR A 748 -11.29 -29.56 -12.67
N LEU A 749 -10.42 -28.98 -11.85
CA LEU A 749 -9.47 -29.65 -10.96
C LEU A 749 -9.97 -29.49 -9.53
N GLN A 750 -10.17 -30.58 -8.79
CA GLN A 750 -10.61 -30.54 -7.39
C GLN A 750 -9.65 -31.33 -6.52
N ILE A 751 -9.19 -30.73 -5.44
CA ILE A 751 -8.54 -31.38 -4.29
C ILE A 751 -9.34 -30.93 -3.08
N ILE A 752 -10.32 -31.74 -2.66
CA ILE A 752 -11.27 -31.35 -1.62
C ILE A 752 -11.51 -32.53 -0.68
N GLY A 753 -11.36 -32.31 0.62
CA GLY A 753 -11.62 -33.31 1.66
C GLY A 753 -10.81 -34.59 1.49
N GLY A 754 -9.55 -34.48 1.05
CA GLY A 754 -8.67 -35.61 0.77
C GLY A 754 -9.02 -36.42 -0.49
N LYS A 755 -9.79 -35.82 -1.40
CA LYS A 755 -10.21 -36.45 -2.66
C LYS A 755 -9.84 -35.57 -3.85
N GLY A 756 -9.11 -36.17 -4.79
CA GLY A 756 -8.84 -35.62 -6.11
C GLY A 756 -9.95 -35.94 -7.10
N THR A 757 -10.43 -34.95 -7.87
CA THR A 757 -11.36 -35.17 -8.98
C THR A 757 -10.98 -34.31 -10.18
N LEU A 758 -10.90 -34.93 -11.35
CA LEU A 758 -10.64 -34.26 -12.63
C LEU A 758 -11.88 -34.37 -13.52
N LEU A 759 -12.46 -33.24 -13.90
CA LEU A 759 -13.57 -33.18 -14.85
C LEU A 759 -13.11 -32.52 -16.15
N ILE A 760 -13.50 -33.12 -17.26
CA ILE A 760 -13.32 -32.57 -18.61
C ILE A 760 -14.70 -32.41 -19.24
N ASN A 761 -15.04 -31.20 -19.66
CA ASN A 761 -16.33 -30.85 -20.27
C ASN A 761 -17.54 -31.27 -19.40
N GLY A 762 -17.43 -31.08 -18.08
CA GLY A 762 -18.46 -31.44 -17.09
C GLY A 762 -18.61 -32.94 -16.83
N GLN A 763 -17.78 -33.80 -17.42
CA GLN A 763 -17.76 -35.23 -17.17
C GLN A 763 -16.56 -35.59 -16.30
N GLN A 764 -16.78 -36.37 -15.23
CA GLN A 764 -15.70 -36.87 -14.40
C GLN A 764 -14.83 -37.84 -15.20
N ALA A 765 -13.58 -37.46 -15.45
CA ALA A 765 -12.60 -38.30 -16.14
C ALA A 765 -11.89 -39.24 -15.17
N ASP A 766 -11.57 -38.76 -13.96
CA ASP A 766 -10.91 -39.54 -12.92
C ASP A 766 -11.23 -38.98 -11.53
N SER A 767 -11.19 -39.85 -10.53
CA SER A 767 -11.39 -39.47 -9.14
C SER A 767 -10.84 -40.53 -8.19
N ARG A 768 -10.00 -40.12 -7.24
CA ARG A 768 -9.37 -41.00 -6.24
C ARG A 768 -8.95 -40.22 -5.01
N ALA A 769 -8.51 -40.91 -3.97
CA ALA A 769 -7.92 -40.26 -2.81
C ALA A 769 -6.65 -39.51 -3.24
N ILE A 770 -6.53 -38.25 -2.81
CA ILE A 770 -5.33 -37.43 -2.91
C ILE A 770 -5.02 -36.93 -1.51
N SER A 771 -3.82 -37.22 -1.00
CA SER A 771 -3.41 -36.85 0.35
C SER A 771 -2.66 -35.53 0.42
N LEU A 772 -2.17 -35.03 -0.73
CA LEU A 772 -1.45 -33.78 -0.84
C LEU A 772 -2.42 -32.61 -1.09
N THR A 773 -2.31 -31.57 -0.28
CA THR A 773 -3.08 -30.31 -0.39
C THR A 773 -2.24 -29.18 -1.00
N PRO A 774 -2.85 -28.10 -1.51
CA PRO A 774 -2.09 -26.91 -1.93
C PRO A 774 -1.17 -26.36 -0.84
N ASN A 775 -1.61 -26.32 0.41
CA ASN A 775 -0.76 -25.94 1.55
C ASN A 775 0.47 -26.85 1.71
N ASP A 776 0.33 -28.17 1.56
CA ASP A 776 1.48 -29.08 1.60
C ASP A 776 2.50 -28.75 0.49
N ILE A 777 2.00 -28.36 -0.68
CA ILE A 777 2.84 -28.03 -1.85
C ILE A 777 3.59 -26.72 -1.63
N LEU A 778 2.88 -25.64 -1.29
CA LEU A 778 3.50 -24.32 -1.05
C LEU A 778 4.46 -24.38 0.13
N CYS A 779 4.17 -25.20 1.15
CA CYS A 779 5.10 -25.41 2.26
C CYS A 779 6.38 -26.16 1.86
N ALA A 780 6.32 -27.06 0.88
CA ALA A 780 7.46 -27.85 0.42
C ALA A 780 8.32 -27.10 -0.60
N SER A 781 7.70 -26.20 -1.36
CA SER A 781 8.34 -25.31 -2.33
C SER A 781 9.29 -24.31 -1.66
N GLN A 782 10.26 -23.83 -2.44
CA GLN A 782 11.24 -22.80 -2.06
C GLN A 782 11.06 -21.49 -2.84
N ALA A 783 10.31 -21.51 -3.94
CA ALA A 783 10.13 -20.36 -4.83
C ALA A 783 8.76 -20.44 -5.50
N ASP A 784 7.71 -20.21 -4.70
CA ASP A 784 6.34 -20.37 -5.14
C ASP A 784 5.99 -19.48 -6.34
N GLN A 785 5.46 -20.10 -7.39
CA GLN A 785 4.81 -19.41 -8.48
C GLN A 785 3.45 -20.04 -8.77
N ALA A 786 2.48 -19.22 -9.13
CA ALA A 786 1.19 -19.67 -9.64
C ALA A 786 1.00 -19.13 -11.05
N VAL A 787 1.09 -20.02 -12.04
CA VAL A 787 1.23 -19.64 -13.45
C VAL A 787 0.21 -20.37 -14.31
N ILE A 788 -0.41 -19.62 -15.22
CA ILE A 788 -1.26 -20.15 -16.27
C ILE A 788 -0.63 -19.83 -17.62
N GLY A 789 -0.48 -20.84 -18.46
CA GLY A 789 -0.11 -20.67 -19.86
C GLY A 789 1.39 -20.71 -20.20
N ARG A 790 2.30 -20.75 -19.22
CA ARG A 790 3.75 -20.78 -19.50
C ARG A 790 4.14 -22.07 -20.22
N GLY A 791 4.65 -21.92 -21.45
CA GLY A 791 4.98 -23.02 -22.35
C GLY A 791 3.76 -23.65 -23.03
N PHE A 792 2.54 -23.18 -22.75
CA PHE A 792 1.31 -23.67 -23.34
C PHE A 792 0.96 -22.89 -24.60
N LYS A 793 0.60 -23.60 -25.67
CA LYS A 793 0.19 -22.99 -26.94
C LYS A 793 -1.32 -23.06 -27.09
N GLY A 794 -1.99 -21.91 -27.04
CA GLY A 794 -3.46 -21.90 -27.04
C GLY A 794 -4.09 -20.60 -26.57
N ALA A 795 -5.23 -20.72 -25.90
CA ALA A 795 -5.88 -19.63 -25.16
C ALA A 795 -6.64 -20.15 -23.95
N VAL A 796 -6.91 -19.26 -22.99
CA VAL A 796 -7.80 -19.48 -21.85
C VAL A 796 -8.90 -18.40 -21.85
N ASP A 797 -10.13 -18.79 -21.54
CA ASP A 797 -11.33 -17.92 -21.54
C ASP A 797 -11.75 -17.47 -20.13
N TYR A 798 -11.52 -18.27 -19.11
CA TYR A 798 -11.70 -17.85 -17.71
C TYR A 798 -10.90 -18.73 -16.77
N VAL A 799 -10.72 -18.26 -15.54
CA VAL A 799 -10.11 -18.99 -14.43
C VAL A 799 -10.88 -18.65 -13.16
N ASP A 800 -11.53 -19.65 -12.58
CA ASP A 800 -12.30 -19.54 -11.33
C ASP A 800 -11.65 -20.40 -10.26
N ILE A 801 -11.47 -19.85 -9.06
CA ILE A 801 -10.82 -20.50 -7.92
C ILE A 801 -11.75 -20.45 -6.71
N SER A 802 -12.00 -21.62 -6.10
CA SER A 802 -12.89 -21.77 -4.95
C SER A 802 -12.31 -22.71 -3.90
N ARG A 803 -12.62 -22.52 -2.62
CA ARG A 803 -12.25 -23.42 -1.51
C ARG A 803 -13.17 -24.63 -1.37
N GLN A 804 -14.23 -24.67 -2.17
CA GLN A 804 -15.20 -25.75 -2.14
C GLN A 804 -15.69 -26.09 -3.53
N ALA A 805 -16.42 -27.20 -3.64
CA ALA A 805 -16.99 -27.63 -4.90
C ALA A 805 -17.97 -26.56 -5.41
N ALA A 806 -17.70 -26.05 -6.60
CA ALA A 806 -18.52 -25.04 -7.26
C ALA A 806 -19.00 -25.55 -8.63
N ALA A 807 -20.16 -25.08 -9.08
CA ALA A 807 -20.67 -25.42 -10.40
C ALA A 807 -19.79 -24.79 -11.50
N GLU A 808 -19.48 -25.54 -12.55
CA GLU A 808 -18.81 -25.00 -13.74
C GLU A 808 -19.67 -23.91 -14.42
N ARG A 809 -19.00 -22.93 -15.03
CA ARG A 809 -19.68 -21.93 -15.87
C ARG A 809 -20.49 -22.63 -16.97
N GLN A 810 -21.73 -22.16 -17.15
CA GLN A 810 -22.65 -22.68 -18.15
C GLN A 810 -22.40 -22.03 -19.52
N ILE A 811 -21.18 -22.23 -20.04
CA ILE A 811 -20.72 -21.72 -21.34
C ILE A 811 -20.67 -22.87 -22.35
N THR A 812 -21.09 -22.59 -23.59
CA THR A 812 -20.98 -23.50 -24.73
C THR A 812 -20.10 -22.87 -25.79
N TYR A 813 -19.01 -23.52 -26.15
CA TYR A 813 -18.11 -23.07 -27.21
C TYR A 813 -18.52 -23.66 -28.56
N THR A 814 -18.37 -22.86 -29.61
CA THR A 814 -18.60 -23.23 -31.00
C THR A 814 -17.41 -22.77 -31.85
N GLY A 815 -17.24 -23.42 -33.01
CA GLY A 815 -16.06 -23.23 -33.85
C GLY A 815 -14.86 -24.08 -33.40
N LYS A 816 -13.91 -24.25 -34.31
CA LYS A 816 -12.63 -24.95 -34.10
C LYS A 816 -11.55 -24.18 -34.84
N GLU A 817 -10.33 -24.27 -34.35
CA GLU A 817 -9.16 -23.78 -35.08
C GLU A 817 -8.37 -24.94 -35.66
N GLU A 818 -7.59 -24.68 -36.71
CA GLU A 818 -6.62 -25.66 -37.18
C GLU A 818 -5.63 -25.98 -36.04
N ALA A 819 -5.44 -27.27 -35.79
CA ALA A 819 -4.38 -27.73 -34.90
C ALA A 819 -3.04 -27.38 -35.55
N GLU A 820 -2.13 -26.81 -34.78
CA GLU A 820 -0.74 -26.72 -35.20
C GLU A 820 -0.13 -28.08 -34.92
N GLU A 821 0.05 -28.88 -35.98
CA GLU A 821 0.73 -30.15 -35.84
C GLU A 821 2.13 -29.93 -35.26
N THR A 822 2.56 -30.90 -34.46
CA THR A 822 3.95 -31.05 -34.07
C THR A 822 4.82 -31.09 -35.32
N VAL A 823 5.37 -29.95 -35.72
CA VAL A 823 6.70 -30.00 -36.33
C VAL A 823 7.57 -30.59 -35.23
N PRO A 824 8.20 -31.77 -35.43
CA PRO A 824 9.20 -32.24 -34.47
C PRO A 824 10.12 -31.07 -34.18
N GLN A 825 10.35 -30.75 -32.89
CA GLN A 825 11.30 -29.72 -32.54
C GLN A 825 12.58 -29.98 -33.36
N LYS A 826 12.92 -29.08 -34.28
CA LYS A 826 14.21 -29.12 -34.95
C LYS A 826 15.23 -28.98 -33.84
N ILE A 827 15.92 -30.06 -33.50
CA ILE A 827 16.95 -30.01 -32.48
C ILE A 827 18.09 -29.20 -33.10
N ARG A 828 18.39 -28.04 -32.51
CA ARG A 828 19.52 -27.22 -32.97
C ARG A 828 20.80 -28.06 -32.87
N GLY A 829 21.48 -28.26 -33.98
CA GLY A 829 22.61 -29.17 -34.14
C GLY A 829 22.29 -30.52 -34.81
N ASP A 830 21.04 -30.94 -34.94
CA ASP A 830 20.66 -32.18 -35.67
C ASP A 830 20.62 -31.93 -37.18
N VAL A 831 21.79 -31.80 -37.80
CA VAL A 831 21.91 -31.51 -39.24
C VAL A 831 21.56 -32.71 -40.12
N ASN A 832 21.48 -33.91 -39.54
CA ASN A 832 21.12 -35.13 -40.24
C ASN A 832 19.60 -35.47 -40.15
N ALA A 833 18.86 -34.74 -39.30
CA ALA A 833 17.41 -34.81 -39.08
C ALA A 833 16.93 -36.16 -38.53
N ASN A 834 17.71 -36.82 -37.67
CA ASN A 834 17.33 -38.10 -37.04
C ASN A 834 16.66 -37.96 -35.66
N GLY A 835 16.43 -36.73 -35.22
CA GLY A 835 15.84 -36.41 -33.92
C GLY A 835 16.84 -36.47 -32.76
N LYS A 836 18.15 -36.37 -33.02
CA LYS A 836 19.20 -36.30 -31.99
C LYS A 836 20.33 -35.37 -32.42
N PHE A 837 20.91 -34.63 -31.47
CA PHE A 837 22.17 -33.93 -31.69
C PHE A 837 23.34 -34.79 -31.16
N GLU A 838 24.03 -35.49 -32.07
CA GLU A 838 25.05 -36.48 -31.73
C GLU A 838 26.32 -36.31 -32.57
N ARG A 839 27.33 -37.17 -32.33
CA ARG A 839 28.63 -37.06 -33.02
C ARG A 839 28.51 -37.13 -34.55
N ALA A 840 27.51 -37.86 -35.06
CA ALA A 840 27.23 -37.97 -36.48
C ALA A 840 26.92 -36.61 -37.13
N ASP A 841 26.30 -35.68 -36.40
CA ASP A 841 26.01 -34.33 -36.88
C ASP A 841 27.25 -33.47 -37.02
N ILE A 842 28.18 -33.59 -36.06
CA ILE A 842 29.47 -32.91 -36.10
C ILE A 842 30.29 -33.41 -37.30
N ASP A 843 30.26 -34.70 -37.56
CA ASP A 843 30.98 -35.31 -38.68
C ASP A 843 30.34 -34.89 -40.01
N MET A 844 29.00 -34.88 -40.11
CA MET A 844 28.26 -34.41 -41.31
C MET A 844 28.49 -32.93 -41.59
N MET A 845 28.51 -32.07 -40.56
CA MET A 845 28.83 -30.65 -40.69
C MET A 845 30.30 -30.43 -41.12
N THR A 846 31.23 -31.26 -40.61
CA THR A 846 32.64 -31.23 -41.03
C THR A 846 32.80 -31.56 -42.51
N ASP A 847 32.09 -32.59 -42.98
CA ASP A 847 32.14 -33.04 -44.37
C ASP A 847 31.49 -32.04 -45.31
N PHE A 848 30.37 -31.42 -44.90
CA PHE A 848 29.74 -30.30 -45.62
C PHE A 848 30.73 -29.16 -45.87
N LEU A 849 31.42 -28.69 -44.81
CA LEU A 849 32.36 -27.58 -44.91
C LEU A 849 33.64 -27.91 -45.71
N ARG A 850 34.08 -29.18 -45.71
CA ARG A 850 35.31 -29.62 -46.42
C ARG A 850 35.08 -29.95 -47.88
N THR A 851 33.96 -30.57 -48.21
CA THR A 851 33.74 -31.21 -49.52
C THR A 851 32.52 -30.72 -50.27
N LYS A 852 31.74 -29.79 -49.68
CA LYS A 852 30.41 -29.38 -50.17
C LYS A 852 29.44 -30.56 -50.26
N GLY A 853 29.40 -31.39 -49.22
CA GLY A 853 28.35 -32.39 -49.03
C GLY A 853 26.95 -31.76 -48.88
N THR A 854 25.95 -32.56 -48.54
CA THR A 854 24.58 -32.07 -48.25
C THR A 854 24.25 -32.26 -46.79
N LEU A 855 23.68 -31.23 -46.16
CA LEU A 855 23.03 -31.34 -44.85
C LEU A 855 21.55 -31.65 -45.06
N THR A 856 21.00 -32.58 -44.28
CA THR A 856 19.58 -32.95 -44.37
C THR A 856 18.71 -31.82 -43.80
N ASP A 857 19.14 -31.22 -42.69
CA ASP A 857 18.55 -30.01 -42.11
C ASP A 857 19.66 -28.96 -41.93
N TRP A 858 19.92 -28.18 -42.98
CA TRP A 858 20.93 -27.14 -42.91
C TRP A 858 20.57 -26.05 -41.90
N GLN A 859 19.28 -25.79 -41.65
CA GLN A 859 18.86 -24.76 -40.68
C GLN A 859 19.19 -25.16 -39.24
N ALA A 860 19.18 -26.46 -38.93
CA ALA A 860 19.64 -26.95 -37.62
C ALA A 860 21.14 -26.67 -37.40
N GLY A 861 21.91 -26.48 -38.47
CA GLY A 861 23.33 -26.18 -38.44
C GLY A 861 23.69 -24.69 -38.49
N ASP A 862 22.73 -23.79 -38.68
CA ASP A 862 22.93 -22.33 -38.75
C ASP A 862 22.89 -21.76 -37.32
N PHE A 863 24.06 -21.73 -36.67
CA PHE A 863 24.14 -21.38 -35.25
C PHE A 863 24.20 -19.87 -35.02
N ASP A 864 24.61 -19.08 -36.01
CA ASP A 864 24.62 -17.62 -35.93
C ASP A 864 23.41 -16.94 -36.61
N GLU A 865 22.52 -17.73 -37.21
CA GLU A 865 21.22 -17.33 -37.80
C GLU A 865 21.36 -16.35 -38.98
N ASN A 866 22.50 -16.40 -39.68
CA ASN A 866 22.78 -15.49 -40.80
C ASN A 866 22.26 -16.03 -42.16
N GLY A 867 21.70 -17.26 -42.20
CA GLY A 867 21.18 -17.92 -43.38
C GLY A 867 22.24 -18.62 -44.24
N LEU A 868 23.48 -18.77 -43.75
CA LEU A 868 24.62 -19.38 -44.44
C LEU A 868 25.44 -20.25 -43.49
N ILE A 869 25.60 -21.53 -43.84
CA ILE A 869 26.46 -22.43 -43.07
C ILE A 869 27.94 -22.12 -43.29
N SER A 870 28.63 -21.76 -42.20
CA SER A 870 30.02 -21.33 -42.21
C SER A 870 30.87 -22.01 -41.13
N ALA A 871 32.17 -21.67 -41.11
CA ALA A 871 33.07 -22.15 -40.05
C ALA A 871 32.75 -21.53 -38.67
N ALA A 872 32.05 -20.39 -38.63
CA ALA A 872 31.59 -19.78 -37.38
C ALA A 872 30.49 -20.65 -36.75
N ASP A 873 29.52 -21.08 -37.55
CA ASP A 873 28.45 -21.98 -37.13
C ASP A 873 28.99 -23.29 -36.60
N PHE A 874 29.94 -23.89 -37.30
CA PHE A 874 30.57 -25.13 -36.84
C PHE A 874 31.34 -24.96 -35.53
N SER A 875 31.93 -23.80 -35.28
CA SER A 875 32.60 -23.51 -34.01
C SER A 875 31.59 -23.40 -32.86
N LEU A 876 30.46 -22.73 -33.10
CA LEU A 876 29.35 -22.63 -32.14
C LEU A 876 28.70 -24.00 -31.88
N MET A 877 28.47 -24.77 -32.94
CA MET A 877 27.92 -26.13 -32.88
C MET A 877 28.82 -27.06 -32.05
N LYS A 878 30.15 -27.01 -32.23
CA LYS A 878 31.08 -27.81 -31.42
C LYS A 878 31.10 -27.40 -29.95
N ASN A 879 30.99 -26.10 -29.65
CA ASN A 879 30.91 -25.62 -28.28
C ASN A 879 29.61 -26.09 -27.61
N ALA A 880 28.47 -25.98 -28.31
CA ALA A 880 27.20 -26.51 -27.84
C ALA A 880 27.23 -28.03 -27.62
N PHE A 881 27.85 -28.78 -28.53
CA PHE A 881 28.01 -30.23 -28.40
C PHE A 881 28.82 -30.63 -27.16
N ALA A 882 29.90 -29.90 -26.86
CA ALA A 882 30.75 -30.15 -25.70
C ALA A 882 30.09 -29.79 -24.36
N ILE A 883 29.19 -28.79 -24.35
CA ILE A 883 28.40 -28.44 -23.16
C ILE A 883 27.36 -29.52 -22.85
N LEU A 884 26.74 -30.08 -23.89
CA LEU A 884 25.69 -31.10 -23.76
C LEU A 884 26.23 -32.51 -23.55
N ASN A 885 27.51 -32.76 -23.88
CA ASN A 885 28.19 -34.05 -23.73
C ASN A 885 29.58 -33.84 -23.08
N PRO A 886 29.65 -33.57 -21.77
CA PRO A 886 30.88 -33.24 -21.04
C PRO A 886 31.88 -34.39 -20.90
#